data_AF-A0A2H0SDL1-F1
#
_entry.id   AF-A0A2H0SDL1-F1
#
_cell.length_a   1.000
_cell.length_b   1.000
_cell.length_c   1.000
_cell.angle_alpha   90.00
_cell.angle_beta   90.00
_cell.angle_gamma   90.00
#
_symmetry.space_group_name_H-M   'P 1'
#
loop_
_entity.id
_entity.type
_entity.pdbx_description
1 polymer ?
#
loop_
_entity_poly.entity_id
_entity_poly.type
_entity_poly.pdbx_seq_one_letter_code
_entity_poly.pdbx_strand_id
1 'polypeptide(L)'
;MANKIRKLRIHGDNILECESALKLLHSSLNGSGYELSGGSAYCPEYSFESDTDEEFIVQLFAGYGRWNFPMSEYIAALGGRLRESPDAIITRLEKLGDDFFETPLVSFEFSGALPAGNNAWQRTGRALALAYSGIPYIYFAELGGQELDSERVIKAARFPNPLVPFAYAVLGFNSNSISLPIYTPSPSSNKNIVEIFKNCFGEKESIELIRGIILSENTDQIKNKIEVKVSKILEILSGQRKRASSILQPKEWAEFYAQKTGLDKAEWLIRKAMPWNKKTGIKDLTLTFKLLLEIINKANAVAIGSKDMPICIISSENRLSFSKNLKSIYKNKINLKFENWVSSNTRPLVCVWVAGFKPRGDDSRPDRGLVPMARMIFGIQDVDVITIVYGPAKNSTWALLNKDMWKLAANNGLWESIIHLSNGLLIDSSTGVDLDDFGFVIEQKEEKLEKKLLPAADQVPSFGEHDIDSILHLIFSNALEYGVYESLCNPPGGDWSGIGVFDFVSGSEFRWTSLPRVSGSEFKRPDHLIQIKNEDLFLSVESKYLESTLENNIGPRLIGYVQSLFKKPPTAFREKGILKWSQHGSHSVKTSPFLSGGAFKFQSIEILKSSLARAKVDIVFGVEFDSNGKDVKVHILTTEAGVKIVPILTKLVNRLNGLVSLEIH
;
A
#
# COMPACT_ATOMS: atom_id res chain seq x y z
N MET A 1 -27.18 -27.36 -19.40
CA MET A 1 -26.76 -26.03 -19.88
C MET A 1 -25.23 -26.03 -19.81
N ALA A 2 -24.51 -25.46 -20.77
CA ALA A 2 -23.06 -25.42 -20.68
C ALA A 2 -22.67 -24.42 -19.57
N ASN A 3 -21.87 -24.84 -18.59
CA ASN A 3 -21.34 -23.94 -17.56
C ASN A 3 -20.55 -22.82 -18.25
N LYS A 4 -20.84 -21.57 -17.89
CA LYS A 4 -20.15 -20.41 -18.45
C LYS A 4 -18.80 -20.27 -17.76
N ILE A 5 -17.73 -20.49 -18.51
CA ILE A 5 -16.35 -20.35 -18.01
C ILE A 5 -15.95 -18.88 -18.06
N ARG A 6 -15.47 -18.33 -16.93
CA ARG A 6 -14.87 -17.00 -16.84
C ARG A 6 -13.39 -17.11 -16.56
N LYS A 7 -12.58 -16.53 -17.46
CA LYS A 7 -11.13 -16.44 -17.30
C LYS A 7 -10.76 -15.07 -16.76
N LEU A 8 -10.24 -15.05 -15.53
CA LEU A 8 -9.78 -13.86 -14.85
C LEU A 8 -8.27 -13.95 -14.61
N ARG A 9 -7.63 -12.79 -14.50
CA ARG A 9 -6.24 -12.68 -14.05
C ARG A 9 -6.17 -11.71 -12.89
N ILE A 10 -5.26 -11.97 -11.97
CA ILE A 10 -5.01 -11.10 -10.82
C ILE A 10 -3.56 -10.66 -10.88
N HIS A 11 -3.35 -9.38 -11.16
CA HIS A 11 -2.03 -8.75 -11.06
C HIS A 11 -1.91 -8.13 -9.69
N GLY A 12 -0.78 -8.32 -9.02
CA GLY A 12 -0.53 -7.69 -7.72
C GLY A 12 0.92 -7.30 -7.52
N ASP A 13 1.21 -6.43 -6.53
CA ASP A 13 2.59 -6.02 -6.24
C ASP A 13 3.40 -7.24 -5.78
N ASN A 14 2.74 -8.20 -5.14
CA ASN A 14 3.31 -9.47 -4.76
C ASN A 14 2.26 -10.59 -4.64
N ILE A 15 2.72 -11.81 -4.39
CA ILE A 15 1.88 -13.02 -4.33
C ILE A 15 0.82 -12.95 -3.21
N LEU A 16 1.12 -12.30 -2.08
CA LEU A 16 0.17 -12.20 -0.96
C LEU A 16 -1.02 -11.30 -1.30
N GLU A 17 -0.79 -10.26 -2.10
CA GLU A 17 -1.84 -9.38 -2.58
C GLU A 17 -2.68 -10.05 -3.66
N CYS A 18 -2.05 -10.81 -4.56
CA CYS A 18 -2.76 -11.68 -5.50
C CYS A 18 -3.68 -12.66 -4.76
N GLU A 19 -3.17 -13.36 -3.74
CA GLU A 19 -3.97 -14.30 -2.95
C GLU A 19 -5.08 -13.61 -2.15
N SER A 20 -4.82 -12.40 -1.62
CA SER A 20 -5.82 -11.63 -0.90
C SER A 20 -6.99 -11.25 -1.82
N ALA A 21 -6.69 -10.83 -3.05
CA ALA A 21 -7.70 -10.58 -4.06
C ALA A 21 -8.42 -11.87 -4.50
N LEU A 22 -7.71 -13.00 -4.65
CA LEU A 22 -8.31 -14.30 -4.96
C LEU A 22 -9.29 -14.74 -3.86
N LYS A 23 -8.91 -14.61 -2.58
CA LYS A 23 -9.75 -14.95 -1.43
C LYS A 23 -11.02 -14.08 -1.40
N LEU A 24 -10.89 -12.78 -1.65
CA LEU A 24 -12.03 -11.87 -1.76
C LEU A 24 -12.96 -12.24 -2.92
N LEU A 25 -12.39 -12.52 -4.10
CA LEU A 25 -13.15 -12.94 -5.28
C LEU A 25 -13.93 -14.23 -5.01
N HIS A 26 -13.25 -15.26 -4.50
CA HIS A 26 -13.84 -16.54 -4.14
C HIS A 26 -14.98 -16.36 -3.12
N SER A 27 -14.76 -15.59 -2.05
CA SER A 27 -15.81 -15.30 -1.06
C SER A 27 -16.98 -14.50 -1.65
N SER A 28 -16.75 -13.59 -2.58
CA SER A 28 -17.79 -12.78 -3.24
C SER A 28 -18.71 -13.60 -4.14
N LEU A 29 -18.20 -14.70 -4.67
CA LEU A 29 -18.93 -15.61 -5.53
C LEU A 29 -19.50 -16.82 -4.77
N ASN A 30 -19.38 -16.83 -3.44
CA ASN A 30 -19.72 -17.98 -2.59
C ASN A 30 -19.14 -19.29 -3.15
N GLY A 31 -17.86 -19.25 -3.57
CA GLY A 31 -17.21 -20.35 -4.25
C GLY A 31 -17.13 -21.63 -3.41
N SER A 32 -17.25 -22.78 -4.07
CA SER A 32 -17.17 -24.11 -3.48
C SER A 32 -15.72 -24.61 -3.40
N GLY A 33 -14.96 -24.04 -2.46
CA GLY A 33 -13.51 -24.28 -2.41
C GLY A 33 -12.80 -23.68 -3.63
N TYR A 34 -11.46 -23.74 -3.65
CA TYR A 34 -10.68 -23.39 -4.83
C TYR A 34 -9.39 -24.20 -4.81
N GLU A 35 -9.05 -24.75 -5.96
CA GLU A 35 -7.93 -25.68 -6.09
C GLU A 35 -6.99 -25.21 -7.18
N LEU A 36 -5.73 -25.62 -7.06
CA LEU A 36 -4.69 -25.35 -8.03
C LEU A 36 -4.97 -26.17 -9.30
N SER A 37 -5.29 -25.49 -10.40
CA SER A 37 -5.72 -26.10 -11.66
C SER A 37 -4.62 -26.15 -12.73
N GLY A 38 -3.55 -25.35 -12.57
CA GLY A 38 -2.45 -25.31 -13.52
C GLY A 38 -1.54 -24.08 -13.36
N GLY A 39 -1.06 -23.58 -14.50
CA GLY A 39 -0.05 -22.50 -14.56
C GLY A 39 1.36 -23.00 -14.26
N SER A 40 2.32 -22.08 -14.17
CA SER A 40 3.65 -22.38 -13.62
C SER A 40 3.69 -22.01 -12.14
N ALA A 41 4.60 -22.57 -11.35
CA ALA A 41 4.63 -22.35 -9.90
C ALA A 41 4.81 -20.88 -9.47
N TYR A 42 5.40 -20.04 -10.33
CA TYR A 42 5.54 -18.60 -10.11
C TYR A 42 4.34 -17.76 -10.64
N CYS A 43 3.41 -18.37 -11.37
CA CYS A 43 2.15 -17.76 -11.86
C CYS A 43 0.98 -18.77 -11.80
N PRO A 44 0.65 -19.29 -10.60
CA PRO A 44 -0.29 -20.40 -10.45
C PRO A 44 -1.69 -20.02 -10.93
N GLU A 45 -2.40 -21.02 -11.46
CA GLU A 45 -3.80 -20.93 -11.87
C GLU A 45 -4.69 -21.71 -10.91
N TYR A 46 -5.78 -21.10 -10.50
CA TYR A 46 -6.77 -21.69 -9.61
C TYR A 46 -8.13 -21.81 -10.32
N SER A 47 -8.88 -22.86 -10.00
CA SER A 47 -10.26 -23.02 -10.45
C SER A 47 -11.24 -23.19 -9.29
N PHE A 48 -12.44 -22.64 -9.44
CA PHE A 48 -13.56 -22.89 -8.55
C PHE A 48 -14.91 -22.67 -9.24
N GLU A 49 -15.96 -23.27 -8.68
CA GLU A 49 -17.34 -23.06 -9.11
C GLU A 49 -18.03 -22.07 -8.15
N SER A 50 -18.83 -21.18 -8.70
CA SER A 50 -19.62 -20.19 -7.95
C SER A 50 -20.99 -20.73 -7.56
N ASP A 51 -21.70 -20.01 -6.68
CA ASP A 51 -23.10 -20.32 -6.34
C ASP A 51 -24.11 -20.16 -7.48
N THR A 52 -23.67 -19.72 -8.66
CA THR A 52 -24.45 -19.63 -9.89
C THR A 52 -24.09 -20.69 -10.93
N ASP A 53 -23.33 -21.72 -10.54
CA ASP A 53 -22.80 -22.79 -11.40
C ASP A 53 -21.91 -22.27 -12.55
N GLU A 54 -21.39 -21.03 -12.44
CA GLU A 54 -20.35 -20.51 -13.33
C GLU A 54 -18.97 -20.98 -12.84
N GLU A 55 -18.14 -21.46 -13.77
CA GLU A 55 -16.76 -21.87 -13.51
C GLU A 55 -15.81 -20.68 -13.66
N PHE A 56 -14.94 -20.48 -12.68
CA PHE A 56 -13.93 -19.43 -12.66
C PHE A 56 -12.55 -20.05 -12.76
N ILE A 57 -11.76 -19.58 -13.72
CA ILE A 57 -10.34 -19.90 -13.87
C ILE A 57 -9.56 -18.61 -13.63
N VAL A 58 -8.68 -18.59 -12.64
CA VAL A 58 -8.02 -17.39 -12.13
C VAL A 58 -6.52 -17.59 -12.07
N GLN A 59 -5.76 -16.87 -12.89
CA GLN A 59 -4.30 -16.93 -12.91
C GLN A 59 -3.67 -15.74 -12.16
N LEU A 60 -2.67 -16.00 -11.32
CA LEU A 60 -2.00 -14.99 -10.49
C LEU A 60 -0.69 -14.49 -11.14
N PHE A 61 -0.50 -13.17 -11.16
CA PHE A 61 0.65 -12.47 -11.75
C PHE A 61 1.26 -11.52 -10.71
N ALA A 62 2.17 -12.05 -9.89
CA ALA A 62 2.85 -11.29 -8.84
C ALA A 62 3.97 -10.40 -9.40
N GLY A 63 4.11 -9.17 -8.88
CA GLY A 63 5.13 -8.19 -9.24
C GLY A 63 4.77 -7.40 -10.50
N TYR A 64 4.53 -6.10 -10.39
CA TYR A 64 4.27 -5.25 -11.56
C TYR A 64 5.53 -5.05 -12.44
N GLY A 65 5.31 -4.74 -13.72
CA GLY A 65 6.36 -4.31 -14.66
C GLY A 65 7.22 -5.42 -15.27
N ARG A 66 7.07 -6.68 -14.82
CA ARG A 66 7.84 -7.83 -15.32
C ARG A 66 7.10 -8.74 -16.32
N TRP A 67 5.83 -8.46 -16.58
CA TRP A 67 4.91 -9.29 -17.38
C TRP A 67 4.58 -8.70 -18.76
N ASN A 68 5.35 -7.72 -19.23
CA ASN A 68 5.04 -6.95 -20.44
C ASN A 68 3.59 -6.42 -20.46
N PHE A 69 3.15 -5.93 -19.29
CA PHE A 69 1.77 -5.54 -19.02
C PHE A 69 1.72 -4.04 -18.71
N PRO A 70 1.39 -3.17 -19.69
CA PRO A 70 1.53 -1.72 -19.59
C PRO A 70 0.34 -1.06 -18.85
N MET A 71 0.07 -1.53 -17.63
CA MET A 71 -1.08 -1.07 -16.83
C MET A 71 -0.98 0.42 -16.48
N SER A 72 0.22 0.93 -16.18
CA SER A 72 0.41 2.34 -15.84
C SER A 72 0.13 3.25 -17.05
N GLU A 73 0.57 2.86 -18.25
CA GLU A 73 0.27 3.57 -19.49
C GLU A 73 -1.23 3.49 -19.83
N TYR A 74 -1.86 2.35 -19.58
CA TYR A 74 -3.30 2.18 -19.76
C TYR A 74 -4.13 3.08 -18.83
N ILE A 75 -3.79 3.13 -17.54
CA ILE A 75 -4.39 4.05 -16.55
C ILE A 75 -4.19 5.50 -17.00
N ALA A 76 -2.99 5.86 -17.45
CA ALA A 76 -2.70 7.21 -17.94
C ALA A 76 -3.56 7.57 -19.17
N ALA A 77 -3.69 6.65 -20.12
CA ALA A 77 -4.51 6.82 -21.31
C ALA A 77 -6.02 6.98 -21.01
N LEU A 78 -6.47 6.55 -19.82
CA LEU A 78 -7.84 6.73 -19.34
C LEU A 78 -8.03 7.98 -18.47
N GLY A 79 -6.98 8.79 -18.26
CA GLY A 79 -7.05 10.05 -17.50
C GLY A 79 -6.45 9.97 -16.10
N GLY A 80 -5.90 8.83 -15.68
CA GLY A 80 -5.07 8.74 -14.50
C GLY A 80 -3.80 9.58 -14.64
N ARG A 81 -3.45 10.38 -13.62
CA ARG A 81 -2.32 11.33 -13.71
C ARG A 81 -1.05 10.86 -13.04
N LEU A 82 -1.10 9.72 -12.34
CA LEU A 82 0.00 9.20 -11.55
C LEU A 82 0.26 7.74 -11.93
N ARG A 83 1.52 7.39 -12.11
CA ARG A 83 1.98 6.03 -12.44
C ARG A 83 2.19 5.22 -11.16
N GLU A 84 1.10 4.97 -10.43
CA GLU A 84 1.11 4.09 -9.26
C GLU A 84 0.12 2.94 -9.46
N SER A 85 0.62 1.71 -9.47
CA SER A 85 -0.21 0.50 -9.52
C SER A 85 -0.88 0.24 -8.15
N PRO A 86 -2.13 -0.28 -8.13
CA PRO A 86 -2.76 -0.76 -6.89
C PRO A 86 -2.06 -2.01 -6.36
N ASP A 87 -2.31 -2.41 -5.12
CA ASP A 87 -1.75 -3.64 -4.57
C ASP A 87 -2.26 -4.87 -5.34
N ALA A 88 -3.52 -4.88 -5.78
CA ALA A 88 -4.00 -5.89 -6.71
C ALA A 88 -5.05 -5.35 -7.69
N ILE A 89 -5.18 -5.98 -8.85
CA ILE A 89 -6.21 -5.69 -9.85
C ILE A 89 -6.68 -6.97 -10.52
N ILE A 90 -8.00 -7.17 -10.51
CA ILE A 90 -8.65 -8.26 -11.24
C ILE A 90 -8.96 -7.76 -12.65
N THR A 91 -8.53 -8.52 -13.64
CA THR A 91 -8.83 -8.29 -15.06
C THR A 91 -9.60 -9.48 -15.62
N ARG A 92 -10.36 -9.23 -16.68
CA ARG A 92 -10.98 -10.26 -17.50
C ARG A 92 -10.12 -10.51 -18.72
N LEU A 93 -9.80 -11.76 -19.01
CA LEU A 93 -9.11 -12.14 -20.23
C LEU A 93 -10.14 -12.29 -21.36
N GLU A 94 -9.97 -11.52 -22.42
CA GLU A 94 -10.86 -11.49 -23.58
C GLU A 94 -10.05 -11.75 -24.86
N LYS A 95 -10.67 -12.44 -25.83
CA LYS A 95 -10.07 -12.70 -27.14
C LYS A 95 -10.73 -11.81 -28.18
N LEU A 96 -9.93 -11.06 -28.94
CA LEU A 96 -10.41 -10.22 -30.04
C LEU A 96 -9.56 -10.51 -31.28
N GLY A 97 -10.17 -11.17 -32.28
CA GLY A 97 -9.40 -11.71 -33.41
C GLY A 97 -8.48 -12.83 -32.93
N ASP A 98 -7.19 -12.73 -33.26
CA ASP A 98 -6.15 -13.68 -32.84
C ASP A 98 -5.43 -13.26 -31.55
N ASP A 99 -5.67 -12.04 -31.08
CA ASP A 99 -5.00 -11.47 -29.92
C ASP A 99 -5.82 -11.60 -28.63
N PHE A 100 -5.12 -11.61 -27.50
CA PHE A 100 -5.70 -11.57 -26.17
C PHE A 100 -5.51 -10.22 -25.52
N PHE A 101 -6.56 -9.73 -24.86
CA PHE A 101 -6.59 -8.46 -24.15
C PHE A 101 -7.13 -8.67 -22.75
N GLU A 102 -6.83 -7.71 -21.88
CA GLU A 102 -7.30 -7.70 -20.51
C GLU A 102 -8.14 -6.46 -20.22
N THR A 103 -9.31 -6.66 -19.65
CA THR A 103 -10.20 -5.57 -19.23
C THR A 103 -10.18 -5.48 -17.70
N PRO A 104 -9.66 -4.39 -17.09
CA PRO A 104 -9.71 -4.21 -15.64
C PRO A 104 -11.14 -4.15 -15.11
N LEU A 105 -11.41 -4.89 -14.02
CA LEU A 105 -12.72 -4.97 -13.40
C LEU A 105 -12.76 -4.24 -12.05
N VAL A 106 -11.82 -4.54 -11.17
CA VAL A 106 -11.74 -3.98 -9.82
C VAL A 106 -10.31 -4.02 -9.31
N SER A 107 -9.92 -2.98 -8.59
CA SER A 107 -8.63 -2.83 -7.95
C SER A 107 -8.74 -2.76 -6.44
N PHE A 108 -7.70 -3.22 -5.76
CA PHE A 108 -7.63 -3.36 -4.32
C PHE A 108 -6.37 -2.70 -3.79
N GLU A 109 -6.51 -2.15 -2.60
CA GLU A 109 -5.41 -1.71 -1.77
C GLU A 109 -5.59 -2.30 -0.37
N PHE A 110 -4.54 -2.91 0.17
CA PHE A 110 -4.52 -3.57 1.46
C PHE A 110 -3.57 -2.84 2.41
N SER A 111 -4.04 -2.50 3.62
CA SER A 111 -3.20 -1.85 4.62
C SER A 111 -3.43 -2.37 6.02
N GLY A 112 -2.53 -3.25 6.47
CA GLY A 112 -2.34 -3.59 7.89
C GLY A 112 -1.52 -2.57 8.67
N ALA A 113 -1.02 -1.51 8.02
CA ALA A 113 -0.24 -0.47 8.69
C ALA A 113 -1.11 0.41 9.61
N LEU A 114 -0.55 0.80 10.77
CA LEU A 114 -1.23 1.74 11.67
C LEU A 114 -1.64 3.03 10.90
N PRO A 115 -2.93 3.41 10.92
CA PRO A 115 -3.45 4.50 10.10
C PRO A 115 -3.15 5.85 10.75
N ALA A 116 -1.87 6.25 10.82
CA ALA A 116 -1.44 7.50 11.44
C ALA A 116 -0.41 8.23 10.57
N GLY A 117 -0.53 9.56 10.51
CA GLY A 117 0.35 10.40 9.71
C GLY A 117 0.40 9.96 8.26
N ASN A 118 1.60 9.94 7.68
CA ASN A 118 1.84 9.65 6.27
C ASN A 118 1.22 8.32 5.82
N ASN A 119 1.22 7.29 6.67
CA ASN A 119 0.62 5.99 6.34
C ASN A 119 -0.87 6.08 6.01
N ALA A 120 -1.60 7.05 6.58
CA ALA A 120 -3.03 7.21 6.37
C ALA A 120 -3.38 7.75 4.98
N TRP A 121 -2.55 8.63 4.41
CA TRP A 121 -2.83 9.29 3.13
C TRP A 121 -1.91 8.87 1.99
N GLN A 122 -0.87 8.05 2.19
CA GLN A 122 0.09 7.71 1.13
C GLN A 122 -0.56 7.09 -0.13
N ARG A 123 -1.75 6.50 0.01
CA ARG A 123 -2.47 5.72 -1.01
C ARG A 123 -3.46 6.52 -1.85
N THR A 124 -3.67 7.78 -1.51
CA THR A 124 -4.61 8.67 -2.22
C THR A 124 -4.22 8.90 -3.67
N GLY A 125 -2.93 8.81 -4.01
CA GLY A 125 -2.45 8.91 -5.39
C GLY A 125 -3.04 7.81 -6.29
N ARG A 126 -2.99 6.56 -5.83
CA ARG A 126 -3.55 5.39 -6.51
C ARG A 126 -5.05 5.48 -6.66
N ALA A 127 -5.73 5.80 -5.56
CA ALA A 127 -7.19 6.00 -5.55
C ALA A 127 -7.62 7.06 -6.57
N LEU A 128 -6.95 8.21 -6.61
CA LEU A 128 -7.24 9.29 -7.53
C LEU A 128 -7.02 8.86 -8.99
N ALA A 129 -5.90 8.20 -9.29
CA ALA A 129 -5.57 7.77 -10.64
C ALA A 129 -6.58 6.74 -11.18
N LEU A 130 -6.96 5.76 -10.36
CA LEU A 130 -7.91 4.71 -10.74
C LEU A 130 -9.34 5.25 -10.87
N ALA A 131 -9.75 6.15 -9.97
CA ALA A 131 -11.05 6.80 -10.05
C ALA A 131 -11.21 7.64 -11.32
N TYR A 132 -10.18 8.43 -11.69
CA TYR A 132 -10.20 9.17 -12.96
C TYR A 132 -10.11 8.29 -14.20
N SER A 133 -9.56 7.09 -14.06
CA SER A 133 -9.54 6.07 -15.13
C SER A 133 -10.85 5.28 -15.23
N GLY A 134 -11.81 5.50 -14.33
CA GLY A 134 -13.06 4.74 -14.27
C GLY A 134 -12.91 3.31 -13.79
N ILE A 135 -11.78 2.95 -13.17
CA ILE A 135 -11.53 1.62 -12.60
C ILE A 135 -11.96 1.62 -11.13
N PRO A 136 -12.90 0.74 -10.70
CA PRO A 136 -13.28 0.60 -9.30
C PRO A 136 -12.08 0.35 -8.39
N TYR A 137 -12.00 1.06 -7.27
CA TYR A 137 -10.94 1.00 -6.28
C TYR A 137 -11.52 0.78 -4.88
N ILE A 138 -11.06 -0.27 -4.20
CA ILE A 138 -11.51 -0.65 -2.86
C ILE A 138 -10.30 -0.68 -1.93
N TYR A 139 -10.32 0.18 -0.91
CA TYR A 139 -9.22 0.32 0.05
C TYR A 139 -9.52 -0.36 1.38
N PHE A 140 -8.94 -1.53 1.62
CA PHE A 140 -9.02 -2.25 2.89
C PHE A 140 -8.03 -1.68 3.90
N ALA A 141 -8.55 -1.11 4.99
CA ALA A 141 -7.75 -0.48 6.04
C ALA A 141 -8.16 -0.97 7.43
N GLU A 142 -7.17 -1.26 8.27
CA GLU A 142 -7.44 -1.63 9.65
C GLU A 142 -7.70 -0.41 10.56
N LEU A 143 -8.63 -0.54 11.51
CA LEU A 143 -8.89 0.44 12.57
C LEU A 143 -8.52 -0.10 13.96
N GLY A 144 -8.03 0.79 14.82
CA GLY A 144 -7.83 0.49 16.24
C GLY A 144 -6.51 -0.22 16.57
N GLY A 145 -5.61 -0.35 15.59
CA GLY A 145 -4.30 -0.95 15.80
C GLY A 145 -3.48 -0.21 16.87
N GLN A 146 -2.73 -0.97 17.66
CA GLN A 146 -1.98 -0.45 18.81
C GLN A 146 -0.55 -0.07 18.40
N GLU A 147 -0.16 1.17 18.68
CA GLU A 147 1.23 1.59 18.66
C GLU A 147 1.94 1.04 19.89
N LEU A 148 3.13 0.49 19.66
CA LEU A 148 4.00 -0.04 20.70
C LEU A 148 5.22 0.86 20.90
N ASP A 149 5.78 0.90 22.12
CA ASP A 149 7.07 1.51 22.39
C ASP A 149 8.25 0.57 22.06
N SER A 150 9.47 0.98 22.39
CA SER A 150 10.69 0.18 22.16
C SER A 150 10.70 -1.14 22.94
N GLU A 151 10.00 -1.20 24.08
CA GLU A 151 9.87 -2.41 24.90
C GLU A 151 8.68 -3.28 24.50
N ARG A 152 7.96 -2.87 23.45
CA ARG A 152 6.72 -3.45 22.94
C ARG A 152 5.53 -3.30 23.89
N VAL A 153 5.55 -2.30 24.78
CA VAL A 153 4.40 -1.93 25.61
C VAL A 153 3.45 -1.05 24.80
N ILE A 154 2.14 -1.25 24.98
CA ILE A 154 1.11 -0.51 24.26
C ILE A 154 1.13 0.97 24.69
N LYS A 155 1.29 1.87 23.71
CA LYS A 155 1.24 3.32 23.91
C LYS A 155 -0.16 3.89 23.69
N ALA A 156 -0.74 3.61 22.53
CA ALA A 156 -2.04 4.15 22.13
C ALA A 156 -2.61 3.43 20.90
N ALA A 157 -3.94 3.42 20.80
CA ALA A 157 -4.62 3.10 19.57
C ALA A 157 -4.40 4.20 18.52
N ARG A 158 -4.25 3.81 17.26
CA ARG A 158 -4.08 4.72 16.13
C ARG A 158 -5.30 4.70 15.21
N PHE A 159 -5.67 5.90 14.76
CA PHE A 159 -6.82 6.15 13.89
C PHE A 159 -6.45 7.18 12.82
N PRO A 160 -7.03 7.10 11.61
CA PRO A 160 -6.79 8.08 10.58
C PRO A 160 -7.33 9.46 10.98
N ASN A 161 -6.78 10.52 10.39
CA ASN A 161 -7.46 11.82 10.44
C ASN A 161 -8.79 11.71 9.67
N PRO A 162 -9.92 12.23 10.18
CA PRO A 162 -11.22 12.17 9.49
C PRO A 162 -11.22 12.67 8.04
N LEU A 163 -10.31 13.59 7.70
CA LEU A 163 -10.17 14.06 6.32
C LEU A 163 -9.83 12.93 5.33
N VAL A 164 -9.14 11.87 5.78
CA VAL A 164 -8.78 10.73 4.95
C VAL A 164 -10.02 9.94 4.50
N PRO A 165 -10.84 9.34 5.38
CA PRO A 165 -12.08 8.69 4.96
C PRO A 165 -13.01 9.63 4.19
N PHE A 166 -13.06 10.91 4.58
CA PHE A 166 -13.84 11.92 3.85
C PHE A 166 -13.39 12.09 2.40
N ALA A 167 -12.07 12.16 2.15
CA ALA A 167 -11.53 12.31 0.80
C ALA A 167 -11.94 11.15 -0.12
N TYR A 168 -11.96 9.91 0.38
CA TYR A 168 -12.43 8.77 -0.40
C TYR A 168 -13.93 8.85 -0.73
N ALA A 169 -14.76 9.19 0.27
CA ALA A 169 -16.20 9.35 0.06
C ALA A 169 -16.50 10.42 -1.01
N VAL A 170 -15.78 11.55 -0.97
CA VAL A 170 -15.94 12.62 -1.96
C VAL A 170 -15.41 12.22 -3.34
N LEU A 171 -14.29 11.50 -3.43
CA LEU A 171 -13.70 11.10 -4.71
C LEU A 171 -14.69 10.26 -5.53
N GLY A 172 -15.31 9.23 -4.93
CA GLY A 172 -16.26 8.37 -5.62
C GLY A 172 -17.47 9.12 -6.17
N PHE A 173 -17.99 10.08 -5.39
CA PHE A 173 -19.08 10.96 -5.83
C PHE A 173 -18.65 11.86 -7.00
N ASN A 174 -17.53 12.57 -6.88
CA ASN A 174 -17.08 13.55 -7.87
C ASN A 174 -16.64 12.91 -9.20
N SER A 175 -16.08 11.70 -9.16
CA SER A 175 -15.58 11.00 -10.34
C SER A 175 -16.61 10.10 -11.02
N ASN A 176 -17.80 9.95 -10.42
CA ASN A 176 -18.77 8.93 -10.81
C ASN A 176 -18.14 7.52 -10.89
N SER A 177 -17.23 7.22 -9.96
CA SER A 177 -16.54 5.94 -9.86
C SER A 177 -16.77 5.31 -8.48
N ILE A 178 -16.34 4.06 -8.33
CA ILE A 178 -16.29 3.38 -7.03
C ILE A 178 -14.88 3.60 -6.49
N SER A 179 -14.76 4.41 -5.43
CA SER A 179 -13.50 4.60 -4.71
C SER A 179 -13.80 4.66 -3.22
N LEU A 180 -13.87 3.49 -2.57
CA LEU A 180 -14.41 3.38 -1.22
C LEU A 180 -13.40 2.75 -0.25
N PRO A 181 -13.27 3.28 0.97
CA PRO A 181 -12.52 2.61 2.02
C PRO A 181 -13.41 1.58 2.73
N ILE A 182 -12.89 0.37 2.88
CA ILE A 182 -13.47 -0.71 3.69
C ILE A 182 -12.63 -0.81 4.94
N TYR A 183 -13.26 -0.58 6.09
CA TYR A 183 -12.58 -0.70 7.36
C TYR A 183 -12.83 -2.06 8.00
N THR A 184 -11.77 -2.62 8.59
CA THR A 184 -11.80 -3.87 9.34
C THR A 184 -11.15 -3.66 10.72
N PRO A 185 -11.45 -4.46 11.75
CA PRO A 185 -10.76 -4.35 13.03
C PRO A 185 -9.31 -4.82 12.88
N SER A 186 -8.35 -4.01 13.36
CA SER A 186 -6.95 -4.45 13.42
C SER A 186 -6.82 -5.67 14.33
N PRO A 187 -5.93 -6.65 14.02
CA PRO A 187 -5.65 -7.78 14.89
C PRO A 187 -5.27 -7.37 16.31
N SER A 188 -4.61 -6.21 16.46
CA SER A 188 -4.18 -5.70 17.76
C SER A 188 -5.23 -4.84 18.49
N SER A 189 -6.41 -4.62 17.90
CA SER A 189 -7.44 -3.77 18.50
C SER A 189 -8.01 -4.37 19.79
N ASN A 190 -8.32 -3.50 20.75
CA ASN A 190 -9.00 -3.93 21.98
C ASN A 190 -10.53 -4.02 21.77
N LYS A 191 -11.21 -4.78 22.65
CA LYS A 191 -12.66 -5.04 22.56
C LYS A 191 -13.50 -3.77 22.58
N ASN A 192 -13.13 -2.77 23.37
CA ASN A 192 -13.88 -1.51 23.47
C ASN A 192 -13.86 -0.73 22.15
N ILE A 193 -12.70 -0.68 21.47
CA ILE A 193 -12.58 -0.01 20.17
C ILE A 193 -13.38 -0.77 19.11
N VAL A 194 -13.30 -2.11 19.11
CA VAL A 194 -14.10 -2.95 18.18
C VAL A 194 -15.60 -2.67 18.39
N GLU A 195 -16.06 -2.55 19.63
CA GLU A 195 -17.46 -2.26 19.94
C GLU A 195 -17.89 -0.86 19.46
N ILE A 196 -17.05 0.16 19.66
CA ILE A 196 -17.30 1.53 19.19
C ILE A 196 -17.48 1.56 17.66
N PHE A 197 -16.63 0.84 16.93
CA PHE A 197 -16.63 0.84 15.46
C PHE A 197 -17.43 -0.30 14.83
N LYS A 198 -18.18 -1.11 15.60
CA LYS A 198 -18.86 -2.31 15.09
C LYS A 198 -19.78 -2.06 13.89
N ASN A 199 -20.41 -0.89 13.86
CA ASN A 199 -21.34 -0.48 12.80
C ASN A 199 -20.65 0.21 11.61
N CYS A 200 -19.32 0.29 11.65
CA CYS A 200 -18.47 0.91 10.63
C CYS A 200 -17.70 -0.10 9.80
N PHE A 201 -17.49 -1.32 10.32
CA PHE A 201 -16.75 -2.35 9.60
C PHE A 201 -17.55 -2.86 8.39
N GLY A 202 -16.88 -2.99 7.24
CA GLY A 202 -17.53 -3.14 5.92
C GLY A 202 -17.23 -4.45 5.20
N GLU A 203 -16.73 -5.48 5.88
CA GLU A 203 -16.30 -6.74 5.26
C GLU A 203 -17.44 -7.37 4.47
N LYS A 204 -18.63 -7.50 5.07
CA LYS A 204 -19.79 -8.10 4.41
C LYS A 204 -20.20 -7.33 3.15
N GLU A 205 -20.28 -6.00 3.24
CA GLU A 205 -20.68 -5.17 2.12
C GLU A 205 -19.62 -5.13 1.02
N SER A 206 -18.34 -5.32 1.37
CA SER A 206 -17.28 -5.43 0.36
C SER A 206 -17.44 -6.68 -0.50
N ILE A 207 -17.83 -7.82 0.09
CA ILE A 207 -18.13 -9.07 -0.63
C ILE A 207 -19.31 -8.87 -1.59
N GLU A 208 -20.40 -8.24 -1.13
CA GLU A 208 -21.56 -7.91 -1.97
C GLU A 208 -21.19 -6.94 -3.11
N LEU A 209 -20.36 -5.93 -2.84
CA LEU A 209 -19.91 -4.97 -3.85
C LEU A 209 -19.03 -5.62 -4.93
N ILE A 210 -18.05 -6.42 -4.52
CA ILE A 210 -17.14 -7.11 -5.45
C ILE A 210 -17.94 -8.07 -6.34
N ARG A 211 -18.89 -8.83 -5.77
CA ARG A 211 -19.80 -9.67 -6.55
C ARG A 211 -20.52 -8.86 -7.64
N GLY A 212 -21.14 -7.75 -7.25
CA GLY A 212 -21.87 -6.90 -8.18
C GLY A 212 -20.97 -6.37 -9.31
N ILE A 213 -19.72 -6.01 -9.02
CA ILE A 213 -18.75 -5.60 -10.06
C ILE A 213 -18.41 -6.76 -10.99
N ILE A 214 -18.03 -7.92 -10.45
CA ILE A 214 -17.57 -9.09 -11.23
C ILE A 214 -18.69 -9.64 -12.12
N LEU A 215 -19.92 -9.69 -11.61
CA LEU A 215 -21.10 -10.16 -12.33
C LEU A 215 -21.79 -9.06 -13.15
N SER A 216 -21.32 -7.82 -13.05
CA SER A 216 -21.91 -6.64 -13.75
C SER A 216 -23.36 -6.35 -13.34
N GLU A 217 -23.66 -6.51 -12.05
CA GLU A 217 -24.93 -6.19 -11.41
C GLU A 217 -24.96 -4.72 -10.93
N ASN A 218 -26.14 -4.19 -10.56
CA ASN A 218 -26.25 -2.84 -10.01
C ASN A 218 -25.62 -2.78 -8.61
N THR A 219 -24.70 -1.83 -8.40
CA THR A 219 -23.95 -1.66 -7.14
C THR A 219 -24.40 -0.47 -6.28
N ASP A 220 -25.44 0.27 -6.68
CA ASP A 220 -25.79 1.56 -6.07
C ASP A 220 -26.21 1.41 -4.60
N GLN A 221 -27.05 0.42 -4.30
CA GLN A 221 -27.54 0.18 -2.94
C GLN A 221 -26.40 -0.20 -2.00
N ILE A 222 -25.49 -1.06 -2.45
CA ILE A 222 -24.38 -1.53 -1.62
C ILE A 222 -23.29 -0.46 -1.44
N LYS A 223 -23.03 0.33 -2.50
CA LYS A 223 -22.20 1.54 -2.43
C LYS A 223 -22.73 2.50 -1.36
N ASN A 224 -24.03 2.79 -1.37
CA ASN A 224 -24.65 3.68 -0.39
C ASN A 224 -24.52 3.14 1.05
N LYS A 225 -24.64 1.82 1.26
CA LYS A 225 -24.42 1.21 2.59
C LYS A 225 -22.98 1.44 3.09
N ILE A 226 -21.98 1.29 2.21
CA ILE A 226 -20.58 1.53 2.56
C ILE A 226 -20.34 3.02 2.86
N GLU A 227 -20.88 3.94 2.05
CA GLU A 227 -20.78 5.39 2.29
C GLU A 227 -21.40 5.82 3.62
N VAL A 228 -22.52 5.21 4.02
CA VAL A 228 -23.11 5.41 5.35
C VAL A 228 -22.16 4.94 6.46
N LYS A 229 -21.43 3.85 6.27
CA LYS A 229 -20.42 3.39 7.24
C LYS A 229 -19.24 4.35 7.32
N VAL A 230 -18.76 4.88 6.18
CA VAL A 230 -17.73 5.93 6.17
C VAL A 230 -18.21 7.18 6.92
N SER A 231 -19.48 7.58 6.74
CA SER A 231 -20.06 8.72 7.46
C SER A 231 -20.07 8.49 8.98
N LYS A 232 -20.41 7.28 9.44
CA LYS A 232 -20.34 6.92 10.88
C LYS A 232 -18.91 6.97 11.42
N ILE A 233 -17.91 6.61 10.61
CA ILE A 233 -16.50 6.74 11.00
C ILE A 233 -16.15 8.22 11.22
N LEU A 234 -16.57 9.11 10.32
CA LEU A 234 -16.35 10.55 10.49
C LEU A 234 -16.97 11.07 11.79
N GLU A 235 -18.20 10.67 12.09
CA GLU A 235 -18.90 11.01 13.33
C GLU A 235 -18.12 10.55 14.57
N ILE A 236 -17.72 9.28 14.62
CA ILE A 236 -16.98 8.73 15.77
C ILE A 236 -15.61 9.41 15.92
N LEU A 237 -14.83 9.51 14.85
CA LEU A 237 -13.47 10.06 14.91
C LEU A 237 -13.46 11.55 15.26
N SER A 238 -14.45 12.32 14.81
CA SER A 238 -14.58 13.73 15.16
C SER A 238 -15.07 13.91 16.61
N GLY A 239 -16.02 13.10 17.06
CA GLY A 239 -16.54 13.12 18.43
C GLY A 239 -15.52 12.73 19.51
N GLN A 240 -14.52 11.90 19.18
CA GLN A 240 -13.46 11.49 20.13
C GLN A 240 -12.39 12.57 20.39
N ARG A 241 -12.38 13.68 19.67
CA ARG A 241 -11.34 14.71 19.83
C ARG A 241 -11.63 15.64 21.02
N LYS A 242 -10.67 15.73 21.94
CA LYS A 242 -10.75 16.53 23.19
C LYS A 242 -11.08 18.02 23.01
N ARG A 243 -10.79 18.63 21.86
CA ARG A 243 -11.03 20.07 21.60
C ARG A 243 -11.91 20.24 20.37
N ALA A 244 -13.19 20.51 20.59
CA ALA A 244 -14.17 20.73 19.52
C ALA A 244 -13.74 21.84 18.53
N SER A 245 -13.08 22.90 19.00
CA SER A 245 -12.64 24.00 18.14
C SER A 245 -11.44 23.68 17.24
N SER A 246 -10.89 22.46 17.27
CA SER A 246 -9.69 22.07 16.50
C SER A 246 -9.97 21.18 15.30
N ILE A 247 -11.23 20.77 15.11
CA ILE A 247 -11.68 19.83 14.08
C ILE A 247 -13.13 20.12 13.72
N LEU A 248 -13.54 19.81 12.49
CA LEU A 248 -14.94 19.83 12.11
C LEU A 248 -15.74 18.83 12.97
N GLN A 249 -16.90 19.26 13.45
CA GLN A 249 -17.84 18.47 14.22
C GLN A 249 -18.66 17.53 13.32
N PRO A 250 -19.30 16.48 13.85
CA PRO A 250 -20.06 15.52 13.04
C PRO A 250 -21.05 16.16 12.05
N LYS A 251 -21.85 17.13 12.50
CA LYS A 251 -22.80 17.85 11.64
C LYS A 251 -22.10 18.65 10.54
N GLU A 252 -20.96 19.24 10.87
CA GLU A 252 -20.15 20.04 9.93
C GLU A 252 -19.53 19.15 8.85
N TRP A 253 -19.15 17.91 9.17
CA TRP A 253 -18.74 16.93 8.15
C TRP A 253 -19.87 16.56 7.19
N ALA A 254 -21.09 16.38 7.69
CA ALA A 254 -22.25 16.11 6.85
C ALA A 254 -22.58 17.31 5.93
N GLU A 255 -22.54 18.54 6.46
CA GLU A 255 -22.69 19.77 5.68
C GLU A 255 -21.59 19.91 4.62
N PHE A 256 -20.36 19.55 4.96
CA PHE A 256 -19.21 19.59 4.05
C PHE A 256 -19.33 18.54 2.94
N TYR A 257 -19.79 17.34 3.25
CA TYR A 257 -20.05 16.28 2.27
C TYR A 257 -21.16 16.67 1.28
N ALA A 258 -22.19 17.37 1.76
CA ALA A 258 -23.33 17.79 0.94
C ALA A 258 -22.99 18.86 -0.13
N GLN A 259 -21.81 19.50 -0.03
CA GLN A 259 -21.36 20.47 -1.05
C GLN A 259 -21.06 19.74 -2.37
N LYS A 260 -21.56 20.24 -3.49
CA LYS A 260 -21.54 19.51 -4.77
C LYS A 260 -20.19 19.58 -5.46
N THR A 261 -19.63 20.77 -5.62
CA THR A 261 -18.37 20.98 -6.34
C THR A 261 -17.20 21.18 -5.38
N GLY A 262 -15.97 21.10 -5.89
CA GLY A 262 -14.78 21.50 -5.14
C GLY A 262 -14.77 22.98 -4.77
N LEU A 263 -15.36 23.84 -5.61
CA LEU A 263 -15.51 25.26 -5.34
C LEU A 263 -16.47 25.49 -4.16
N ASP A 264 -17.64 24.85 -4.17
CA ASP A 264 -18.61 24.93 -3.07
C ASP A 264 -17.99 24.49 -1.74
N LYS A 265 -17.19 23.41 -1.79
CA LYS A 265 -16.43 22.89 -0.66
C LYS A 265 -15.42 23.90 -0.13
N ALA A 266 -14.64 24.53 -1.01
CA ALA A 266 -13.67 25.55 -0.63
C ALA A 266 -14.36 26.78 -0.01
N GLU A 267 -15.41 27.28 -0.64
CA GLU A 267 -16.19 28.43 -0.18
C GLU A 267 -16.88 28.17 1.16
N TRP A 268 -17.40 26.97 1.38
CA TRP A 268 -17.96 26.57 2.67
C TRP A 268 -16.90 26.61 3.78
N LEU A 269 -15.69 26.12 3.53
CA LEU A 269 -14.57 26.17 4.49
C LEU A 269 -14.11 27.62 4.76
N ILE A 270 -14.06 28.47 3.73
CA ILE A 270 -13.74 29.89 3.85
C ILE A 270 -14.76 30.59 4.77
N ARG A 271 -16.06 30.37 4.55
CA ARG A 271 -17.12 30.91 5.43
C ARG A 271 -17.04 30.36 6.85
N LYS A 272 -16.67 29.08 7.00
CA LYS A 272 -16.49 28.45 8.31
C LYS A 272 -15.33 29.06 9.10
N ALA A 273 -14.34 29.62 8.40
CA ALA A 273 -13.24 30.40 8.95
C ALA A 273 -12.49 29.71 10.10
N MET A 274 -12.30 28.38 10.01
CA MET A 274 -11.50 27.66 11.00
C MET A 274 -10.02 28.07 10.85
N PRO A 275 -9.37 28.62 11.89
CA PRO A 275 -7.98 29.05 11.77
C PRO A 275 -7.04 27.88 11.51
N TRP A 276 -6.17 28.03 10.52
CA TRP A 276 -5.13 27.05 10.23
C TRP A 276 -3.87 27.32 11.05
N ASN A 277 -3.20 26.25 11.48
CA ASN A 277 -1.90 26.32 12.14
C ASN A 277 -1.10 25.03 11.97
N LYS A 278 -0.05 25.09 11.14
CA LYS A 278 0.85 23.95 10.90
C LYS A 278 1.84 23.74 12.05
N LYS A 279 1.91 22.52 12.55
CA LYS A 279 3.01 22.06 13.40
C LYS A 279 4.18 21.58 12.53
N THR A 280 5.39 21.99 12.87
CA THR A 280 6.62 21.60 12.15
C THR A 280 7.57 20.85 13.08
N GLY A 281 8.00 19.65 12.68
CA GLY A 281 8.96 18.84 13.43
C GLY A 281 10.42 18.96 12.96
N ILE A 282 10.70 19.79 11.96
CA ILE A 282 12.05 19.99 11.40
C ILE A 282 12.79 21.03 12.24
N LYS A 283 14.00 20.70 12.70
CA LYS A 283 14.82 21.59 13.55
C LYS A 283 15.39 22.78 12.77
N ASP A 284 15.82 22.56 11.53
CA ASP A 284 16.53 23.54 10.71
C ASP A 284 15.61 24.23 9.69
N LEU A 285 14.59 24.93 10.18
CA LEU A 285 13.74 25.76 9.31
C LEU A 285 14.44 27.09 8.98
N THR A 286 14.39 27.48 7.71
CA THR A 286 14.89 28.77 7.22
C THR A 286 14.11 29.94 7.83
N LEU A 287 14.71 31.13 7.88
CA LEU A 287 14.01 32.34 8.31
C LEU A 287 12.86 32.69 7.37
N THR A 288 13.06 32.52 6.05
CA THR A 288 12.04 32.75 5.03
C THR A 288 10.82 31.85 5.23
N PHE A 289 11.02 30.59 5.63
CA PHE A 289 9.92 29.68 5.89
C PHE A 289 9.11 30.08 7.14
N LYS A 290 9.77 30.59 8.18
CA LYS A 290 9.07 31.14 9.36
C LYS A 290 8.20 32.34 8.97
N LEU A 291 8.75 33.26 8.16
CA LEU A 291 7.99 34.39 7.63
C LEU A 291 6.85 33.93 6.70
N LEU A 292 7.06 32.88 5.90
CA LEU A 292 6.02 32.30 5.04
C LEU A 292 4.83 31.81 5.88
N LEU A 293 5.08 31.13 7.00
CA LEU A 293 4.01 30.71 7.92
C LEU A 293 3.25 31.90 8.51
N GLU A 294 3.95 32.99 8.85
CA GLU A 294 3.30 34.20 9.36
C GLU A 294 2.39 34.86 8.31
N ILE A 295 2.86 35.00 7.07
CA ILE A 295 2.07 35.68 6.03
C ILE A 295 0.86 34.85 5.59
N ILE A 296 0.93 33.51 5.67
CA ILE A 296 -0.22 32.64 5.41
C ILE A 296 -1.32 32.87 6.43
N ASN A 297 -0.95 33.01 7.70
CA ASN A 297 -1.92 33.35 8.74
C ASN A 297 -2.48 34.78 8.54
N LYS A 298 -1.64 35.75 8.13
CA LYS A 298 -2.10 37.10 7.77
C LYS A 298 -3.02 37.14 6.56
N ALA A 299 -2.89 36.16 5.65
CA ALA A 299 -3.78 35.99 4.50
C ALA A 299 -5.11 35.31 4.87
N ASN A 300 -5.40 35.15 6.18
CA ASN A 300 -6.60 34.50 6.70
C ASN A 300 -6.78 33.07 6.16
N ALA A 301 -5.68 32.32 6.01
CA ALA A 301 -5.77 30.94 5.55
C ALA A 301 -6.62 30.10 6.51
N VAL A 302 -7.56 29.35 5.93
CA VAL A 302 -8.48 28.49 6.68
C VAL A 302 -8.07 27.02 6.59
N ALA A 303 -8.31 26.29 7.68
CA ALA A 303 -7.98 24.88 7.79
C ALA A 303 -8.99 24.00 7.04
N ILE A 304 -8.57 22.80 6.66
CA ILE A 304 -9.46 21.78 6.10
C ILE A 304 -9.55 20.58 7.05
N GLY A 305 -10.76 20.26 7.52
CA GLY A 305 -11.01 19.16 8.45
C GLY A 305 -10.49 19.40 9.87
N SER A 306 -9.18 19.62 10.05
CA SER A 306 -8.53 19.94 11.33
C SER A 306 -7.50 21.07 11.22
N LYS A 307 -7.31 21.82 12.31
CA LYS A 307 -6.44 23.01 12.34
C LYS A 307 -5.00 22.77 11.88
N ASP A 308 -4.47 21.58 12.11
CA ASP A 308 -3.08 21.20 11.88
C ASP A 308 -2.84 20.35 10.64
N MET A 309 -3.87 20.13 9.82
CA MET A 309 -3.72 19.43 8.54
C MET A 309 -2.72 20.20 7.67
N PRO A 310 -1.75 19.54 7.00
CA PRO A 310 -0.81 20.20 6.07
C PRO A 310 -1.46 20.68 4.75
N ILE A 311 -2.73 21.10 4.80
CA ILE A 311 -3.47 21.67 3.68
C ILE A 311 -4.32 22.81 4.24
N CYS A 312 -4.30 23.97 3.59
CA CYS A 312 -5.13 25.14 3.92
C CYS A 312 -5.65 25.83 2.68
N ILE A 313 -6.59 26.75 2.84
CA ILE A 313 -7.19 27.50 1.73
C ILE A 313 -7.02 28.99 1.97
N ILE A 314 -6.59 29.71 0.94
CA ILE A 314 -6.64 31.17 0.87
C ILE A 314 -7.78 31.53 -0.09
N SER A 315 -8.68 32.40 0.35
CA SER A 315 -9.78 32.86 -0.49
C SER A 315 -9.29 33.73 -1.65
N SER A 316 -10.06 33.77 -2.73
CA SER A 316 -9.71 34.51 -3.97
C SER A 316 -9.37 35.98 -3.71
N GLU A 317 -10.07 36.64 -2.80
CA GLU A 317 -9.89 38.06 -2.47
C GLU A 317 -8.59 38.33 -1.70
N ASN A 318 -8.06 37.35 -0.98
CA ASN A 318 -6.82 37.49 -0.22
C ASN A 318 -5.56 37.15 -1.03
N ARG A 319 -5.72 36.55 -2.22
CA ARG A 319 -4.60 36.12 -3.08
C ARG A 319 -3.69 37.26 -3.54
N LEU A 320 -4.24 38.45 -3.83
CA LEU A 320 -3.44 39.62 -4.21
C LEU A 320 -2.51 40.07 -3.08
N SER A 321 -3.04 40.18 -1.86
CA SER A 321 -2.26 40.55 -0.67
C SER A 321 -1.19 39.49 -0.37
N PHE A 322 -1.57 38.20 -0.47
CA PHE A 322 -0.66 37.09 -0.30
C PHE A 322 0.51 37.12 -1.31
N SER A 323 0.24 37.37 -2.60
CA SER A 323 1.27 37.50 -3.64
C SER A 323 2.27 38.63 -3.34
N LYS A 324 1.79 39.81 -2.93
CA LYS A 324 2.65 40.94 -2.53
C LYS A 324 3.55 40.59 -1.35
N ASN A 325 3.03 39.86 -0.36
CA ASN A 325 3.80 39.41 0.79
C ASN A 325 4.85 38.36 0.41
N LEU A 326 4.53 37.41 -0.48
CA LEU A 326 5.50 36.46 -1.02
C LEU A 326 6.65 37.19 -1.73
N LYS A 327 6.34 38.23 -2.52
CA LYS A 327 7.36 39.05 -3.19
C LYS A 327 8.28 39.76 -2.22
N SER A 328 7.76 40.21 -1.08
CA SER A 328 8.57 40.82 -0.03
C SER A 328 9.56 39.82 0.59
N ILE A 329 9.14 38.56 0.82
CA ILE A 329 9.98 37.51 1.41
C ILE A 329 11.03 37.01 0.41
N TYR A 330 10.62 36.62 -0.79
CA TYR A 330 11.47 35.93 -1.77
C TYR A 330 12.10 36.85 -2.81
N LYS A 331 11.68 38.11 -2.89
CA LYS A 331 12.26 39.15 -3.76
C LYS A 331 12.35 38.69 -5.23
N ASN A 332 13.56 38.66 -5.78
CA ASN A 332 13.85 38.27 -7.15
C ASN A 332 13.88 36.76 -7.38
N LYS A 333 13.78 35.93 -6.33
CA LYS A 333 13.66 34.46 -6.45
C LYS A 333 12.25 34.01 -6.87
N ILE A 334 11.28 34.91 -6.99
CA ILE A 334 10.01 34.60 -7.64
C ILE A 334 9.81 35.50 -8.86
N ASN A 335 9.61 34.88 -10.02
CA ASN A 335 9.40 35.58 -11.28
C ASN A 335 7.98 36.17 -11.40
N LEU A 336 7.81 37.10 -12.35
CA LEU A 336 6.56 37.82 -12.57
C LEU A 336 5.39 36.89 -12.99
N LYS A 337 5.68 35.81 -13.71
CA LYS A 337 4.67 34.82 -14.12
C LYS A 337 4.04 34.16 -12.89
N PHE A 338 4.87 33.72 -11.94
CA PHE A 338 4.41 33.14 -10.68
C PHE A 338 3.65 34.15 -9.83
N GLU A 339 4.20 35.36 -9.69
CA GLU A 339 3.57 36.45 -8.94
C GLU A 339 2.15 36.78 -9.47
N ASN A 340 2.02 36.92 -10.79
CA ASN A 340 0.74 37.17 -11.46
C ASN A 340 -0.24 36.01 -11.23
N TRP A 341 0.21 34.77 -11.40
CA TRP A 341 -0.64 33.60 -11.16
C TRP A 341 -1.14 33.53 -9.72
N VAL A 342 -0.26 33.70 -8.72
CA VAL A 342 -0.68 33.69 -7.31
C VAL A 342 -1.68 34.82 -7.05
N SER A 343 -1.49 36.01 -7.63
CA SER A 343 -2.36 37.18 -7.42
C SER A 343 -3.75 37.09 -8.07
N SER A 344 -3.98 36.09 -8.93
CA SER A 344 -5.29 35.87 -9.57
C SER A 344 -6.40 35.80 -8.53
N ASN A 345 -7.52 36.48 -8.78
CA ASN A 345 -8.70 36.46 -7.91
C ASN A 345 -9.84 35.59 -8.46
N THR A 346 -9.55 34.70 -9.42
CA THR A 346 -10.59 33.91 -10.12
C THR A 346 -11.14 32.75 -9.29
N ARG A 347 -10.31 32.15 -8.44
CA ARG A 347 -10.68 30.98 -7.63
C ARG A 347 -9.88 30.93 -6.33
N PRO A 348 -10.38 30.21 -5.29
CA PRO A 348 -9.61 29.93 -4.09
C PRO A 348 -8.30 29.22 -4.40
N LEU A 349 -7.30 29.46 -3.54
CA LEU A 349 -5.98 28.84 -3.62
C LEU A 349 -5.80 27.83 -2.47
N VAL A 350 -5.79 26.56 -2.82
CA VAL A 350 -5.47 25.47 -1.90
C VAL A 350 -3.95 25.36 -1.79
N CYS A 351 -3.43 25.51 -0.57
CA CYS A 351 -2.00 25.40 -0.28
C CYS A 351 -1.71 24.05 0.37
N VAL A 352 -0.92 23.21 -0.30
CA VAL A 352 -0.51 21.88 0.18
C VAL A 352 0.94 21.93 0.65
N TRP A 353 1.19 21.55 1.90
CA TRP A 353 2.47 21.75 2.56
C TRP A 353 3.23 20.44 2.71
N VAL A 354 4.19 20.19 1.82
CA VAL A 354 4.94 18.95 1.77
C VAL A 354 6.32 19.14 2.39
N ALA A 355 6.62 18.34 3.42
CA ALA A 355 7.99 18.22 3.90
C ALA A 355 8.82 17.48 2.83
N GLY A 356 9.97 18.02 2.47
CA GLY A 356 11.00 17.36 1.67
C GLY A 356 11.58 16.14 2.39
N PHE A 357 12.75 15.69 1.94
CA PHE A 357 13.38 14.50 2.49
C PHE A 357 13.99 14.78 3.88
N LYS A 358 14.01 13.79 4.78
CA LYS A 358 14.85 13.87 5.98
C LYS A 358 16.34 13.93 5.57
N PRO A 359 17.21 14.63 6.32
CA PRO A 359 18.63 14.87 5.95
C PRO A 359 19.46 13.63 5.61
N ARG A 360 19.08 12.44 6.12
CA ARG A 360 19.78 11.17 5.88
C ARG A 360 19.15 10.28 4.81
N GLY A 361 18.01 10.66 4.24
CA GLY A 361 17.32 9.85 3.23
C GLY A 361 16.62 8.58 3.74
N ASP A 362 16.87 8.15 4.99
CA ASP A 362 16.61 6.76 5.39
C ASP A 362 15.22 6.37 5.91
N ASP A 363 14.33 7.29 6.33
CA ASP A 363 12.98 6.85 6.77
C ASP A 363 11.95 7.99 6.84
N SER A 364 11.80 8.73 5.76
CA SER A 364 10.56 9.46 5.53
C SER A 364 10.10 9.16 4.12
N ARG A 365 9.13 8.27 3.99
CA ARG A 365 8.30 8.23 2.79
C ARG A 365 7.78 9.67 2.59
N PRO A 366 8.13 10.34 1.48
CA PRO A 366 7.67 11.71 1.24
C PRO A 366 6.15 11.76 1.29
N ASP A 367 5.58 12.91 1.65
CA ASP A 367 4.13 13.15 1.78
C ASP A 367 3.40 13.19 0.42
N ARG A 368 3.73 12.25 -0.48
CA ARG A 368 3.23 12.18 -1.86
C ARG A 368 1.72 12.06 -1.97
N GLY A 369 1.05 11.60 -0.91
CA GLY A 369 -0.39 11.48 -0.82
C GLY A 369 -1.14 12.76 -0.42
N LEU A 370 -0.46 13.86 -0.07
CA LEU A 370 -1.16 15.10 0.32
C LEU A 370 -1.79 15.83 -0.87
N VAL A 371 -1.06 15.99 -1.97
CA VAL A 371 -1.58 16.67 -3.17
C VAL A 371 -2.74 15.88 -3.80
N PRO A 372 -2.67 14.54 -3.94
CA PRO A 372 -3.79 13.75 -4.41
C PRO A 372 -4.99 13.84 -3.46
N MET A 373 -4.78 13.82 -2.14
CA MET A 373 -5.88 14.00 -1.17
C MET A 373 -6.59 15.35 -1.34
N ALA A 374 -5.85 16.43 -1.62
CA ALA A 374 -6.45 17.72 -1.94
C ALA A 374 -7.30 17.65 -3.22
N ARG A 375 -6.80 16.99 -4.28
CA ARG A 375 -7.54 16.79 -5.53
C ARG A 375 -8.75 15.87 -5.42
N MET A 376 -8.70 14.87 -4.54
CA MET A 376 -9.86 14.03 -4.21
C MET A 376 -11.02 14.89 -3.67
N ILE A 377 -10.70 15.88 -2.83
CA ILE A 377 -11.70 16.74 -2.18
C ILE A 377 -12.18 17.86 -3.12
N PHE A 378 -11.26 18.57 -3.76
CA PHE A 378 -11.55 19.81 -4.49
C PHE A 378 -11.56 19.68 -6.01
N GLY A 379 -11.24 18.51 -6.56
CA GLY A 379 -11.17 18.30 -8.01
C GLY A 379 -10.00 19.01 -8.71
N ILE A 380 -9.84 18.74 -10.01
CA ILE A 380 -8.80 19.36 -10.85
C ILE A 380 -9.19 20.77 -11.31
N GLN A 381 -10.48 21.00 -11.60
CA GLN A 381 -10.94 22.19 -12.31
C GLN A 381 -11.35 23.33 -11.37
N ASP A 382 -11.88 23.01 -10.19
CA ASP A 382 -12.62 23.98 -9.36
C ASP A 382 -11.71 24.91 -8.54
N VAL A 383 -10.49 24.49 -8.23
CA VAL A 383 -9.55 25.25 -7.39
C VAL A 383 -8.13 25.29 -7.98
N ASP A 384 -7.40 26.36 -7.67
CA ASP A 384 -5.95 26.39 -7.87
C ASP A 384 -5.27 25.65 -6.71
N VAL A 385 -4.27 24.83 -7.01
CA VAL A 385 -3.41 24.20 -6.00
C VAL A 385 -2.00 24.73 -6.11
N ILE A 386 -1.47 25.27 -5.02
CA ILE A 386 -0.04 25.50 -4.83
C ILE A 386 0.53 24.45 -3.88
N THR A 387 1.58 23.74 -4.32
CA THR A 387 2.36 22.92 -3.40
C THR A 387 3.56 23.71 -2.88
N ILE A 388 3.71 23.75 -1.56
CA ILE A 388 4.84 24.35 -0.87
C ILE A 388 5.74 23.22 -0.38
N VAL A 389 6.91 23.07 -1.00
CA VAL A 389 7.91 22.08 -0.60
C VAL A 389 8.90 22.73 0.35
N TYR A 390 8.96 22.22 1.58
CA TYR A 390 9.84 22.75 2.61
C TYR A 390 10.76 21.70 3.21
N GLY A 391 11.99 22.08 3.56
CA GLY A 391 13.00 21.15 4.10
C GLY A 391 13.94 20.55 3.04
N PRO A 392 14.92 19.73 3.43
CA PRO A 392 16.06 19.43 2.58
C PRO A 392 15.75 18.42 1.45
N ALA A 393 16.53 18.49 0.37
CA ALA A 393 16.61 17.44 -0.65
C ALA A 393 18.04 17.38 -1.23
N LYS A 394 18.31 16.34 -2.03
CA LYS A 394 19.61 16.18 -2.71
C LYS A 394 19.83 17.29 -3.73
N ASN A 395 21.06 17.78 -3.89
CA ASN A 395 21.41 18.81 -4.89
C ASN A 395 20.99 18.41 -6.32
N SER A 396 21.05 17.11 -6.64
CA SER A 396 20.57 16.59 -7.93
C SER A 396 19.09 16.86 -8.18
N THR A 397 18.26 16.90 -7.13
CA THR A 397 16.83 17.24 -7.21
C THR A 397 16.66 18.69 -7.64
N TRP A 398 17.40 19.61 -7.03
CA TRP A 398 17.34 21.05 -7.33
C TRP A 398 17.84 21.37 -8.72
N ALA A 399 18.97 20.78 -9.11
CA ALA A 399 19.52 20.93 -10.46
C ALA A 399 18.53 20.43 -11.53
N LEU A 400 17.86 19.29 -11.29
CA LEU A 400 16.89 18.75 -12.23
C LEU A 400 15.59 19.56 -12.26
N LEU A 401 15.14 20.10 -11.12
CA LEU A 401 13.96 20.98 -11.06
C LEU A 401 14.13 22.23 -11.94
N ASN A 402 15.28 22.91 -11.85
CA ASN A 402 15.58 24.09 -12.66
C ASN A 402 15.70 23.77 -14.15
N LYS A 403 16.26 22.60 -14.47
CA LYS A 403 16.50 22.21 -15.86
C LYS A 403 15.24 21.67 -16.55
N ASP A 404 14.53 20.76 -15.89
CA ASP A 404 13.39 20.02 -16.44
C ASP A 404 12.56 19.36 -15.32
N MET A 405 11.54 20.07 -14.84
CA MET A 405 10.62 19.57 -13.80
C MET A 405 9.82 18.33 -14.24
N TRP A 406 9.58 18.14 -15.53
CA TRP A 406 8.84 16.98 -16.04
C TRP A 406 9.70 15.73 -16.01
N LYS A 407 10.99 15.86 -16.32
CA LYS A 407 11.96 14.77 -16.11
C LYS A 407 12.15 14.45 -14.64
N LEU A 408 12.08 15.45 -13.75
CA LEU A 408 12.09 15.20 -12.30
C LEU A 408 10.86 14.38 -11.86
N ALA A 409 9.67 14.77 -12.33
CA ALA A 409 8.43 14.05 -12.09
C ALA A 409 8.49 12.61 -12.61
N ALA A 410 9.02 12.39 -13.82
CA ALA A 410 9.17 11.06 -14.42
C ALA A 410 10.01 10.10 -13.56
N ASN A 411 10.97 10.63 -12.78
CA ASN A 411 11.93 9.85 -12.00
C ASN A 411 11.61 9.77 -10.50
N ASN A 412 10.58 10.48 -10.02
CA ASN A 412 10.32 10.58 -8.58
C ASN A 412 8.82 10.74 -8.27
N GLY A 413 8.22 9.74 -7.64
CA GLY A 413 6.77 9.72 -7.35
C GLY A 413 6.26 10.86 -6.46
N LEU A 414 7.10 11.47 -5.61
CA LEU A 414 6.69 12.70 -4.91
C LEU A 414 6.53 13.84 -5.92
N TRP A 415 7.57 14.08 -6.72
CA TRP A 415 7.53 15.16 -7.71
C TRP A 415 6.51 14.89 -8.80
N GLU A 416 6.27 13.64 -9.15
CA GLU A 416 5.17 13.24 -10.02
C GLU A 416 3.83 13.75 -9.50
N SER A 417 3.52 13.45 -8.23
CA SER A 417 2.33 13.92 -7.54
C SER A 417 2.24 15.45 -7.52
N ILE A 418 3.34 16.13 -7.22
CA ILE A 418 3.38 17.60 -7.18
C ILE A 418 3.12 18.20 -8.57
N ILE A 419 3.87 17.77 -9.58
CA ILE A 419 3.86 18.39 -10.91
C ILE A 419 2.58 18.06 -11.67
N HIS A 420 2.06 16.84 -11.62
CA HIS A 420 0.84 16.49 -12.37
C HIS A 420 -0.45 17.02 -11.72
N LEU A 421 -0.42 17.36 -10.43
CA LEU A 421 -1.63 17.72 -9.68
C LEU A 421 -1.62 19.14 -9.12
N SER A 422 -0.53 19.89 -9.19
CA SER A 422 -0.49 21.30 -8.78
C SER A 422 -0.59 22.26 -9.97
N ASN A 423 -1.06 23.47 -9.71
CA ASN A 423 -1.03 24.59 -10.65
C ASN A 423 0.20 25.49 -10.42
N GLY A 424 0.73 25.48 -9.20
CA GLY A 424 1.99 26.14 -8.88
C GLY A 424 2.78 25.40 -7.81
N LEU A 425 4.07 25.73 -7.73
CA LEU A 425 5.04 25.17 -6.81
C LEU A 425 5.86 26.29 -6.18
N LEU A 426 6.02 26.25 -4.86
CA LEU A 426 6.92 27.12 -4.11
C LEU A 426 7.93 26.27 -3.34
N ILE A 427 9.21 26.60 -3.47
CA ILE A 427 10.30 25.93 -2.76
C ILE A 427 10.80 26.82 -1.63
N ASP A 428 10.89 26.27 -0.42
CA ASP A 428 11.62 26.89 0.70
C ASP A 428 12.47 25.84 1.42
N SER A 429 13.73 25.70 0.99
CA SER A 429 14.63 24.66 1.46
C SER A 429 15.99 25.22 1.84
N SER A 430 16.53 24.79 2.98
CA SER A 430 17.90 25.09 3.40
C SER A 430 18.97 24.55 2.44
N THR A 431 18.63 23.54 1.64
CA THR A 431 19.52 22.96 0.61
C THR A 431 19.26 23.50 -0.80
N GLY A 432 18.21 24.31 -0.98
CA GLY A 432 17.80 24.87 -2.26
C GLY A 432 18.28 26.31 -2.49
N VAL A 433 19.28 26.78 -1.75
CA VAL A 433 19.73 28.19 -1.75
C VAL A 433 20.23 28.66 -3.12
N ASP A 434 20.76 27.74 -3.92
CA ASP A 434 21.31 27.99 -5.25
C ASP A 434 20.26 27.92 -6.36
N LEU A 435 18.98 27.66 -6.05
CA LEU A 435 17.91 27.69 -7.06
C LEU A 435 17.73 29.13 -7.58
N ASP A 436 17.68 29.30 -8.90
CA ASP A 436 17.43 30.60 -9.54
C ASP A 436 16.03 31.11 -9.21
N ASP A 437 15.03 30.25 -9.36
CA ASP A 437 13.63 30.49 -9.05
C ASP A 437 13.16 29.57 -7.92
N PHE A 438 12.38 30.12 -7.00
CA PHE A 438 11.71 29.41 -5.92
C PHE A 438 10.22 29.20 -6.25
N GLY A 439 9.66 29.99 -7.17
CA GLY A 439 8.24 29.95 -7.56
C GLY A 439 8.06 29.52 -9.02
N PHE A 440 7.27 28.48 -9.25
CA PHE A 440 7.01 27.91 -10.56
C PHE A 440 5.51 27.83 -10.84
N VAL A 441 5.08 28.26 -12.02
CA VAL A 441 3.73 27.96 -12.55
C VAL A 441 3.84 26.69 -13.37
N ILE A 442 2.99 25.71 -13.07
CA ILE A 442 3.00 24.42 -13.75
C ILE A 442 1.94 24.43 -14.84
N GLU A 443 2.41 24.48 -16.08
CA GLU A 443 1.56 24.37 -17.26
C GLU A 443 1.28 22.90 -17.54
N GLN A 444 0.08 22.46 -17.21
CA GLN A 444 -0.35 21.08 -17.45
C GLN A 444 -0.33 20.79 -18.96
N LYS A 445 0.29 19.68 -19.34
CA LYS A 445 0.28 19.22 -20.73
C LYS A 445 -1.13 18.69 -21.05
N GLU A 446 -1.72 19.20 -22.13
CA GLU A 446 -2.91 18.57 -22.71
C GLU A 446 -2.47 17.25 -23.36
N GLU A 447 -2.70 16.14 -22.67
CA GLU A 447 -2.48 14.82 -23.27
C GLU A 447 -3.73 14.39 -24.04
N LYS A 448 -3.55 14.04 -25.31
CA LYS A 448 -4.60 13.38 -26.07
C LYS A 448 -4.81 11.99 -25.47
N LEU A 449 -5.97 11.80 -24.84
CA LEU A 449 -6.40 10.50 -24.33
C LEU A 449 -6.78 9.62 -25.52
N GLU A 450 -5.86 8.75 -25.95
CA GLU A 450 -6.16 7.67 -26.88
C GLU A 450 -6.50 6.41 -26.09
N LYS A 451 -7.75 5.95 -26.18
CA LYS A 451 -8.15 4.66 -25.60
C LYS A 451 -7.40 3.54 -26.32
N LYS A 452 -6.42 2.97 -25.64
CA LYS A 452 -5.69 1.78 -26.10
C LYS A 452 -6.29 0.55 -25.45
N LEU A 453 -6.36 -0.56 -26.18
CA LEU A 453 -6.62 -1.86 -25.57
C LEU A 453 -5.41 -2.23 -24.70
N LEU A 454 -5.67 -2.88 -23.58
CA LEU A 454 -4.61 -3.40 -22.72
C LEU A 454 -4.26 -4.82 -23.18
N PRO A 455 -3.08 -5.05 -23.77
CA PRO A 455 -2.68 -6.39 -24.18
C PRO A 455 -2.62 -7.32 -22.98
N ALA A 456 -2.93 -8.60 -23.20
CA ALA A 456 -2.81 -9.61 -22.16
C ALA A 456 -1.34 -9.76 -21.74
N ALA A 457 -1.13 -9.91 -20.44
CA ALA A 457 0.18 -10.14 -19.87
C ALA A 457 0.82 -11.45 -20.38
N ASP A 458 2.14 -11.42 -20.54
CA ASP A 458 2.95 -12.59 -20.85
C ASP A 458 2.89 -13.58 -19.67
N GLN A 459 2.95 -14.88 -19.96
CA GLN A 459 2.96 -15.92 -18.92
C GLN A 459 4.36 -16.25 -18.38
N VAL A 460 5.41 -15.78 -19.06
CA VAL A 460 6.81 -15.91 -18.64
C VAL A 460 7.34 -14.52 -18.31
N PRO A 461 7.70 -14.25 -17.04
CA PRO A 461 8.15 -12.92 -16.62
C PRO A 461 9.62 -12.71 -16.93
N SER A 462 10.07 -11.47 -16.76
CA SER A 462 11.47 -11.24 -16.37
C SER A 462 11.68 -11.76 -14.94
N PHE A 463 12.33 -12.92 -14.83
CA PHE A 463 12.54 -13.59 -13.54
C PHE A 463 13.32 -12.71 -12.54
N GLY A 464 12.92 -12.75 -11.27
CA GLY A 464 13.42 -11.94 -10.16
C GLY A 464 13.10 -12.55 -8.79
N GLU A 465 13.27 -11.77 -7.73
CA GLU A 465 13.07 -12.21 -6.32
C GLU A 465 11.62 -12.66 -6.07
N HIS A 466 10.64 -11.97 -6.68
CA HIS A 466 9.23 -12.35 -6.62
C HIS A 466 8.95 -13.81 -7.02
N ASP A 467 9.68 -14.39 -7.98
CA ASP A 467 9.47 -15.78 -8.38
C ASP A 467 9.92 -16.75 -7.31
N ILE A 468 11.08 -16.47 -6.70
CA ILE A 468 11.64 -17.27 -5.62
C ILE A 468 10.66 -17.28 -4.46
N ASP A 469 10.19 -16.11 -4.05
CA ASP A 469 9.21 -15.98 -2.96
C ASP A 469 7.88 -16.65 -3.29
N SER A 470 7.38 -16.49 -4.52
CA SER A 470 6.10 -17.10 -4.93
C SER A 470 6.18 -18.63 -4.91
N ILE A 471 7.31 -19.21 -5.32
CA ILE A 471 7.53 -20.67 -5.30
C ILE A 471 7.64 -21.17 -3.87
N LEU A 472 8.43 -20.50 -3.02
CA LEU A 472 8.53 -20.86 -1.60
C LEU A 472 7.17 -20.73 -0.91
N HIS A 473 6.47 -19.63 -1.14
CA HIS A 473 5.13 -19.39 -0.64
C HIS A 473 4.18 -20.50 -1.08
N LEU A 474 4.16 -20.89 -2.36
CA LEU A 474 3.32 -21.98 -2.85
C LEU A 474 3.65 -23.33 -2.16
N ILE A 475 4.93 -23.60 -1.89
CA ILE A 475 5.37 -24.82 -1.18
C ILE A 475 4.89 -24.82 0.27
N PHE A 476 4.89 -23.69 0.98
CA PHE A 476 4.63 -23.64 2.42
C PHE A 476 3.22 -23.12 2.82
N SER A 477 2.52 -22.42 1.93
CA SER A 477 1.18 -21.87 2.20
C SER A 477 0.12 -22.97 2.20
N ASN A 478 -1.01 -22.75 2.87
CA ASN A 478 -2.12 -23.72 2.93
C ASN A 478 -1.67 -25.15 3.33
N ALA A 479 -0.64 -25.29 4.17
CA ALA A 479 0.02 -26.56 4.50
C ALA A 479 -0.31 -27.11 5.91
N LEU A 480 -1.35 -26.58 6.55
CA LEU A 480 -1.70 -26.92 7.93
C LEU A 480 -1.96 -28.41 8.14
N GLU A 481 -2.58 -29.08 7.15
CA GLU A 481 -2.85 -30.53 7.20
C GLU A 481 -1.56 -31.39 7.18
N TYR A 482 -0.48 -30.85 6.62
CA TYR A 482 0.85 -31.48 6.63
C TYR A 482 1.66 -31.12 7.90
N GLY A 483 1.06 -30.37 8.82
CA GLY A 483 1.74 -29.90 10.04
C GLY A 483 2.68 -28.72 9.78
N VAL A 484 2.42 -27.91 8.76
CA VAL A 484 3.22 -26.75 8.39
C VAL A 484 2.38 -25.48 8.40
N TYR A 485 2.92 -24.42 8.96
CA TYR A 485 2.28 -23.11 9.00
C TYR A 485 3.29 -22.04 8.58
N GLU A 486 2.96 -21.27 7.54
CA GLU A 486 3.78 -20.13 7.13
C GLU A 486 3.49 -18.94 8.05
N SER A 487 4.37 -18.74 9.02
CA SER A 487 4.32 -17.69 10.03
C SER A 487 4.56 -16.28 9.48
N LEU A 488 5.33 -16.17 8.40
CA LEU A 488 5.63 -14.93 7.68
C LEU A 488 5.97 -15.27 6.23
N CYS A 489 5.47 -14.43 5.32
CA CYS A 489 5.95 -14.27 3.96
C CYS A 489 6.06 -12.76 3.73
N ASN A 490 7.19 -12.29 3.23
CA ASN A 490 7.47 -10.87 3.01
C ASN A 490 8.23 -10.70 1.68
N PRO A 491 7.56 -10.97 0.54
CA PRO A 491 8.13 -10.74 -0.78
C PRO A 491 8.44 -9.24 -0.98
N PRO A 492 9.18 -8.86 -2.03
CA PRO A 492 9.34 -7.46 -2.40
C PRO A 492 7.97 -6.76 -2.50
N GLY A 493 7.86 -5.57 -1.89
CA GLY A 493 6.58 -4.83 -1.79
C GLY A 493 5.67 -5.26 -0.63
N GLY A 494 5.91 -6.43 -0.01
CA GLY A 494 5.08 -7.01 1.05
C GLY A 494 4.88 -6.13 2.29
N ASP A 495 3.75 -6.35 2.97
CA ASP A 495 3.36 -5.59 4.16
C ASP A 495 3.95 -6.16 5.46
N TRP A 496 4.24 -5.27 6.41
CA TRP A 496 4.98 -5.62 7.63
C TRP A 496 4.03 -5.85 8.81
N SER A 497 2.84 -6.40 8.50
CA SER A 497 1.69 -6.41 9.42
C SER A 497 1.89 -7.31 10.64
N GLY A 498 2.63 -8.42 10.54
CA GLY A 498 2.99 -9.24 11.70
C GLY A 498 3.57 -10.62 11.41
N ILE A 499 3.94 -11.32 12.48
CA ILE A 499 4.33 -12.75 12.47
C ILE A 499 3.29 -13.54 13.24
N GLY A 500 2.77 -14.62 12.64
CA GLY A 500 1.86 -15.58 13.28
C GLY A 500 2.57 -16.81 13.81
N VAL A 501 2.08 -17.41 14.89
CA VAL A 501 2.48 -18.73 15.39
C VAL A 501 1.22 -19.53 15.65
N PHE A 502 1.18 -20.74 15.10
CA PHE A 502 0.04 -21.63 15.22
C PHE A 502 0.28 -22.67 16.32
N ASP A 503 -0.65 -22.79 17.24
CA ASP A 503 -0.67 -23.89 18.20
C ASP A 503 -1.40 -25.08 17.57
N PHE A 504 -0.63 -26.06 17.10
CA PHE A 504 -1.17 -27.28 16.49
C PHE A 504 -1.96 -28.20 17.43
N VAL A 505 -1.95 -27.95 18.74
CA VAL A 505 -2.74 -28.69 19.73
C VAL A 505 -4.10 -28.03 19.91
N SER A 506 -4.14 -26.74 20.28
CA SER A 506 -5.41 -26.03 20.48
C SER A 506 -6.08 -25.58 19.19
N GLY A 507 -5.31 -25.41 18.11
CA GLY A 507 -5.74 -24.79 16.86
C GLY A 507 -5.81 -23.25 16.93
N SER A 508 -5.23 -22.65 17.97
CA SER A 508 -5.17 -21.19 18.14
C SER A 508 -4.01 -20.58 17.39
N GLU A 509 -4.11 -19.30 17.02
CA GLU A 509 -3.04 -18.54 16.40
C GLU A 509 -2.69 -17.32 17.25
N PHE A 510 -1.39 -17.12 17.48
CA PHE A 510 -0.83 -15.97 18.19
C PHE A 510 -0.10 -15.08 17.20
N ARG A 511 -0.23 -13.76 17.32
CA ARG A 511 0.35 -12.81 16.36
C ARG A 511 1.10 -11.67 17.03
N TRP A 512 2.29 -11.40 16.54
CA TRP A 512 3.07 -10.20 16.82
C TRP A 512 2.82 -9.18 15.71
N THR A 513 2.06 -8.12 16.01
CA THR A 513 1.83 -7.01 15.07
C THR A 513 2.87 -5.91 15.25
N SER A 514 2.88 -4.91 14.35
CA SER A 514 3.77 -3.74 14.45
C SER A 514 5.23 -4.15 14.65
N LEU A 515 5.77 -4.90 13.69
CA LEU A 515 7.11 -5.46 13.78
C LEU A 515 8.18 -4.35 13.87
N PRO A 516 9.23 -4.52 14.70
CA PRO A 516 10.28 -3.51 14.84
C PRO A 516 10.96 -3.22 13.50
N ARG A 517 11.09 -1.96 13.08
CA ARG A 517 11.57 -1.60 11.73
C ARG A 517 13.07 -1.85 11.48
N VAL A 518 13.89 -2.01 12.52
CA VAL A 518 15.35 -1.96 12.38
C VAL A 518 15.93 -3.38 12.31
N SER A 519 16.45 -3.74 11.13
CA SER A 519 17.42 -4.82 10.96
C SER A 519 18.81 -4.20 11.19
N GLY A 520 19.44 -4.46 12.33
CA GLY A 520 20.80 -4.00 12.59
C GLY A 520 21.84 -4.88 11.87
N SER A 521 23.13 -4.61 12.11
CA SER A 521 24.21 -5.53 11.73
C SER A 521 24.06 -6.91 12.38
N GLU A 522 23.39 -6.99 13.53
CA GLU A 522 23.22 -8.22 14.31
C GLU A 522 21.94 -9.00 14.00
N PHE A 523 20.91 -8.34 13.48
CA PHE A 523 19.60 -8.93 13.25
C PHE A 523 19.12 -8.66 11.84
N LYS A 524 18.66 -9.71 11.16
CA LYS A 524 18.03 -9.63 9.85
C LYS A 524 16.63 -10.20 9.95
N ARG A 525 15.65 -9.48 9.41
CA ARG A 525 14.30 -10.00 9.29
C ARG A 525 14.25 -11.00 8.13
N PRO A 526 13.65 -12.18 8.32
CA PRO A 526 13.46 -13.12 7.22
C PRO A 526 12.39 -12.67 6.23
N ASP A 527 12.53 -13.14 5.00
CA ASP A 527 11.49 -13.06 3.97
C ASP A 527 10.43 -14.15 4.21
N HIS A 528 10.84 -15.34 4.66
CA HIS A 528 9.91 -16.38 5.11
C HIS A 528 10.21 -16.90 6.51
N LEU A 529 9.17 -17.17 7.29
CA LEU A 529 9.24 -17.92 8.53
C LEU A 529 8.23 -19.06 8.48
N ILE A 530 8.70 -20.29 8.65
CA ILE A 530 7.89 -21.50 8.54
C ILE A 530 7.94 -22.24 9.87
N GLN A 531 6.78 -22.59 10.42
CA GLN A 531 6.63 -23.43 11.61
C GLN A 531 6.32 -24.87 11.19
N ILE A 532 7.05 -25.84 11.75
CA ILE A 532 6.92 -27.27 11.42
C ILE A 532 6.61 -28.06 12.69
N LYS A 533 5.44 -28.71 12.73
CA LYS A 533 4.91 -29.42 13.89
C LYS A 533 5.74 -30.64 14.29
N ASN A 534 6.08 -31.50 13.34
CA ASN A 534 6.66 -32.82 13.63
C ASN A 534 8.03 -32.76 14.31
N GLU A 535 8.79 -31.70 14.01
CA GLU A 535 10.11 -31.47 14.58
C GLU A 535 10.07 -30.44 15.72
N ASP A 536 8.89 -29.85 15.99
CA ASP A 536 8.73 -28.66 16.83
C ASP A 536 9.84 -27.65 16.50
N LEU A 537 9.85 -27.09 15.28
CA LEU A 537 10.90 -26.17 14.83
C LEU A 537 10.38 -25.03 13.94
N PHE A 538 11.19 -23.98 13.83
CA PHE A 538 11.01 -22.89 12.87
C PHE A 538 12.14 -22.88 11.83
N LEU A 539 11.81 -22.63 10.57
CA LEU A 539 12.75 -22.35 9.49
C LEU A 539 12.64 -20.87 9.09
N SER A 540 13.73 -20.12 9.22
CA SER A 540 13.81 -18.69 8.91
C SER A 540 14.66 -18.48 7.65
N VAL A 541 14.09 -17.91 6.58
CA VAL A 541 14.70 -17.89 5.24
C VAL A 541 14.85 -16.46 4.74
N GLU A 542 16.02 -16.15 4.17
CA GLU A 542 16.21 -15.00 3.28
C GLU A 542 16.17 -15.49 1.83
N SER A 543 15.43 -14.79 0.98
CA SER A 543 15.35 -15.05 -0.45
C SER A 543 16.01 -13.92 -1.23
N LYS A 544 16.69 -14.25 -2.32
CA LYS A 544 17.27 -13.28 -3.26
C LYS A 544 17.14 -13.83 -4.67
N TYR A 545 17.13 -12.98 -5.69
CA TYR A 545 17.19 -13.52 -7.06
C TYR A 545 18.54 -14.17 -7.37
N LEU A 546 19.64 -13.48 -7.04
CA LEU A 546 21.00 -13.94 -7.30
C LEU A 546 21.67 -14.41 -6.01
N GLU A 547 22.42 -15.50 -6.06
CA GLU A 547 23.21 -15.97 -4.92
C GLU A 547 24.17 -14.91 -4.39
N SER A 548 24.78 -14.14 -5.30
CA SER A 548 25.79 -13.13 -4.96
C SER A 548 25.24 -11.98 -4.10
N THR A 549 23.91 -11.80 -4.06
CA THR A 549 23.26 -10.79 -3.22
C THR A 549 22.79 -11.35 -1.88
N LEU A 550 22.89 -12.67 -1.66
CA LEU A 550 22.68 -13.28 -0.35
C LEU A 550 23.83 -12.88 0.59
N GLU A 551 23.51 -12.33 1.75
CA GLU A 551 24.51 -11.79 2.68
C GLU A 551 25.37 -12.91 3.33
N ASN A 552 26.64 -12.62 3.58
CA ASN A 552 27.50 -13.52 4.37
C ASN A 552 26.96 -13.63 5.80
N ASN A 553 27.04 -14.83 6.39
CA ASN A 553 26.65 -15.07 7.78
C ASN A 553 25.21 -14.59 8.10
N ILE A 554 24.29 -14.73 7.13
CA ILE A 554 22.90 -14.31 7.29
C ILE A 554 22.11 -15.23 8.24
N GLY A 555 22.42 -16.53 8.27
CA GLY A 555 21.68 -17.53 9.04
C GLY A 555 21.51 -17.18 10.52
N PRO A 556 22.60 -16.92 11.28
CA PRO A 556 22.51 -16.51 12.68
C PRO A 556 21.72 -15.22 12.90
N ARG A 557 21.76 -14.28 11.95
CA ARG A 557 21.07 -12.99 12.05
C ARG A 557 19.56 -13.14 11.86
N LEU A 558 19.14 -14.05 10.98
CA LEU A 558 17.73 -14.44 10.77
C LEU A 558 17.15 -15.07 12.04
N ILE A 559 17.87 -16.03 12.63
CA ILE A 559 17.48 -16.70 13.86
C ILE A 559 17.40 -15.69 15.02
N GLY A 560 18.44 -14.87 15.17
CA GLY A 560 18.53 -13.87 16.23
C GLY A 560 17.36 -12.88 16.24
N TYR A 561 16.91 -12.45 15.06
CA TYR A 561 15.76 -11.53 14.94
C TYR A 561 14.48 -12.16 15.50
N VAL A 562 14.14 -13.37 15.06
CA VAL A 562 12.89 -14.03 15.47
C VAL A 562 12.93 -14.42 16.95
N GLN A 563 14.06 -14.95 17.43
CA GLN A 563 14.25 -15.25 18.84
C GLN A 563 14.13 -13.99 19.72
N SER A 564 14.69 -12.87 19.29
CA SER A 564 14.57 -11.61 20.02
C SER A 564 13.12 -11.13 20.08
N LEU A 565 12.36 -11.29 18.99
CA LEU A 565 10.94 -10.93 18.96
C LEU A 565 10.10 -11.84 19.88
N PHE A 566 10.33 -13.15 19.85
CA PHE A 566 9.54 -14.13 20.60
C PHE A 566 9.83 -14.13 22.11
N LYS A 567 10.91 -13.47 22.57
CA LYS A 567 11.10 -13.14 23.99
C LYS A 567 10.01 -12.23 24.56
N LYS A 568 9.32 -11.48 23.69
CA LYS A 568 8.21 -10.60 24.07
C LYS A 568 6.88 -11.34 23.79
N PRO A 569 5.83 -11.14 24.62
CA PRO A 569 4.54 -11.78 24.39
C PRO A 569 3.92 -11.33 23.06
N PRO A 570 3.08 -12.17 22.42
CA PRO A 570 2.33 -11.75 21.25
C PRO A 570 1.34 -10.65 21.62
N THR A 571 0.95 -9.88 20.61
CA THR A 571 0.04 -8.73 20.77
C THR A 571 -1.42 -9.11 20.56
N ALA A 572 -1.67 -10.18 19.81
CA ALA A 572 -2.99 -10.63 19.43
C ALA A 572 -3.05 -12.16 19.43
N PHE A 573 -4.25 -12.70 19.60
CA PHE A 573 -4.53 -14.12 19.44
C PHE A 573 -5.92 -14.33 18.85
N ARG A 574 -6.15 -15.49 18.24
CA ARG A 574 -7.47 -15.99 17.86
C ARG A 574 -7.55 -17.48 18.17
N GLU A 575 -8.70 -17.91 18.63
CA GLU A 575 -8.97 -19.31 18.94
C GLU A 575 -9.35 -20.10 17.68
N LYS A 576 -9.28 -21.42 17.74
CA LYS A 576 -9.64 -22.32 16.65
C LYS A 576 -11.04 -22.01 16.13
N GLY A 577 -11.15 -21.77 14.82
CA GLY A 577 -12.43 -21.51 14.14
C GLY A 577 -13.00 -20.10 14.38
N ILE A 578 -12.35 -19.26 15.20
CA ILE A 578 -12.74 -17.87 15.40
C ILE A 578 -11.95 -16.98 14.46
N LEU A 579 -12.63 -16.35 13.49
CA LEU A 579 -11.99 -15.44 12.54
C LEU A 579 -11.52 -14.12 13.19
N LYS A 580 -12.18 -13.70 14.28
CA LYS A 580 -11.91 -12.43 14.96
C LYS A 580 -10.70 -12.53 15.88
N TRP A 581 -9.82 -11.55 15.76
CA TRP A 581 -8.70 -11.36 16.67
C TRP A 581 -9.14 -10.77 18.01
N SER A 582 -8.40 -11.14 19.05
CA SER A 582 -8.46 -10.53 20.38
C SER A 582 -7.08 -10.10 20.81
N GLN A 583 -7.01 -9.03 21.59
CA GLN A 583 -5.77 -8.61 22.22
C GLN A 583 -5.24 -9.72 23.14
N HIS A 584 -3.97 -10.09 22.97
CA HIS A 584 -3.32 -11.11 23.78
C HIS A 584 -2.71 -10.49 25.05
N GLY A 585 -2.72 -11.27 26.13
CA GLY A 585 -2.18 -10.88 27.43
C GLY A 585 -0.66 -11.03 27.54
N SER A 586 -0.16 -11.26 28.76
CA SER A 586 1.28 -11.34 29.07
C SER A 586 1.92 -12.72 28.88
N HIS A 587 1.15 -13.75 28.52
CA HIS A 587 1.68 -15.12 28.44
C HIS A 587 2.59 -15.28 27.22
N SER A 588 3.80 -15.77 27.46
CA SER A 588 4.77 -16.13 26.42
C SER A 588 4.35 -17.41 25.71
N VAL A 589 4.56 -17.46 24.39
CA VAL A 589 4.43 -18.69 23.61
C VAL A 589 5.73 -19.48 23.76
N LYS A 590 5.61 -20.81 23.94
CA LYS A 590 6.80 -21.69 23.99
C LYS A 590 7.57 -21.54 22.68
N THR A 591 8.88 -21.29 22.79
CA THR A 591 9.74 -21.19 21.62
C THR A 591 10.34 -22.54 21.30
N SER A 592 10.42 -22.80 20.01
CA SER A 592 10.93 -24.03 19.42
C SER A 592 12.33 -23.78 18.85
N PRO A 593 13.17 -24.81 18.63
CA PRO A 593 14.41 -24.69 17.88
C PRO A 593 14.24 -23.97 16.54
N PHE A 594 15.30 -23.28 16.11
CA PHE A 594 15.33 -22.53 14.85
C PHE A 594 16.40 -23.10 13.93
N LEU A 595 16.05 -23.22 12.66
CA LEU A 595 16.95 -23.41 11.54
C LEU A 595 16.87 -22.20 10.63
N SER A 596 17.90 -22.00 9.82
CA SER A 596 18.00 -20.90 8.87
C SER A 596 18.18 -21.40 7.44
N GLY A 597 17.70 -20.63 6.48
CA GLY A 597 17.79 -20.96 5.06
C GLY A 597 18.16 -19.77 4.17
N GLY A 598 18.72 -20.09 3.00
CA GLY A 598 18.91 -19.14 1.90
C GLY A 598 18.23 -19.65 0.63
N ALA A 599 17.50 -18.80 -0.09
CA ALA A 599 16.84 -19.16 -1.34
C ALA A 599 17.28 -18.25 -2.48
N PHE A 600 17.60 -18.83 -3.65
CA PHE A 600 18.05 -18.08 -4.83
C PHE A 600 17.89 -18.89 -6.13
N LYS A 601 18.09 -18.24 -7.28
CA LYS A 601 18.10 -18.91 -8.57
C LYS A 601 19.24 -19.92 -8.66
N PHE A 602 18.93 -21.17 -9.00
CA PHE A 602 19.92 -22.23 -9.17
C PHE A 602 20.90 -21.92 -10.30
N GLN A 603 22.16 -22.31 -10.10
CA GLN A 603 23.24 -22.15 -11.07
C GLN A 603 24.11 -23.42 -11.14
N SER A 604 24.49 -23.97 -9.99
CA SER A 604 25.23 -25.23 -9.87
C SER A 604 25.21 -25.75 -8.43
N ILE A 605 25.60 -27.01 -8.26
CA ILE A 605 25.73 -27.65 -6.95
C ILE A 605 26.88 -27.03 -6.15
N GLU A 606 27.96 -26.62 -6.81
CA GLU A 606 29.10 -25.95 -6.20
C GLU A 606 28.68 -24.63 -5.55
N ILE A 607 27.77 -23.90 -6.20
CA ILE A 607 27.23 -22.64 -5.69
C ILE A 607 26.29 -22.88 -4.51
N LEU A 608 25.49 -23.96 -4.51
CA LEU A 608 24.73 -24.36 -3.32
C LEU A 608 25.67 -24.65 -2.14
N LYS A 609 26.74 -25.42 -2.35
CA LYS A 609 27.74 -25.75 -1.33
C LYS A 609 28.44 -24.52 -0.77
N SER A 610 28.90 -23.61 -1.65
CA SER A 610 29.55 -22.37 -1.22
C SER A 610 28.60 -21.47 -0.45
N SER A 611 27.34 -21.37 -0.89
CA SER A 611 26.31 -20.56 -0.22
C SER A 611 25.98 -21.08 1.16
N LEU A 612 25.75 -22.39 1.30
CA LEU A 612 25.45 -23.03 2.58
C LEU A 612 26.51 -22.68 3.63
N ALA A 613 27.80 -22.80 3.25
CA ALA A 613 28.93 -22.47 4.12
C ALA A 613 29.08 -20.96 4.37
N ARG A 614 29.02 -20.13 3.32
CA ARG A 614 29.23 -18.67 3.36
C ARG A 614 28.14 -17.94 4.14
N ALA A 615 26.88 -18.30 3.88
CA ALA A 615 25.70 -17.75 4.53
C ALA A 615 25.52 -18.30 5.95
N LYS A 616 26.17 -19.43 6.29
CA LYS A 616 26.03 -20.20 7.53
C LYS A 616 24.56 -20.54 7.82
N VAL A 617 23.91 -21.11 6.82
CA VAL A 617 22.52 -21.55 6.89
C VAL A 617 22.45 -23.07 6.96
N ASP A 618 21.32 -23.60 7.41
CA ASP A 618 21.10 -25.04 7.59
C ASP A 618 20.56 -25.72 6.32
N ILE A 619 19.95 -24.93 5.44
CA ILE A 619 19.40 -25.36 4.15
C ILE A 619 19.58 -24.25 3.10
N VAL A 620 19.83 -24.64 1.85
CA VAL A 620 19.73 -23.74 0.70
C VAL A 620 18.74 -24.27 -0.32
N PHE A 621 17.96 -23.37 -0.91
CA PHE A 621 17.00 -23.63 -1.98
C PHE A 621 17.52 -22.98 -3.28
N GLY A 622 17.87 -23.79 -4.27
CA GLY A 622 18.17 -23.35 -5.62
C GLY A 622 16.96 -23.53 -6.52
N VAL A 623 16.38 -22.45 -7.04
CA VAL A 623 15.24 -22.50 -7.96
C VAL A 623 15.71 -22.48 -9.41
N GLU A 624 15.48 -23.57 -10.13
CA GLU A 624 15.71 -23.71 -11.56
C GLU A 624 14.39 -23.47 -12.31
N PHE A 625 14.46 -22.61 -13.33
CA PHE A 625 13.38 -22.38 -14.29
C PHE A 625 13.81 -23.01 -15.61
N ASP A 626 12.97 -23.85 -16.22
CA ASP A 626 13.31 -24.49 -17.49
C ASP A 626 13.49 -23.46 -18.64
N SER A 627 14.01 -23.92 -19.78
CA SER A 627 14.25 -23.06 -20.96
C SER A 627 12.98 -22.47 -21.58
N ASN A 628 11.82 -23.06 -21.31
CA ASN A 628 10.51 -22.62 -21.80
C ASN A 628 9.75 -21.78 -20.76
N GLY A 629 10.35 -21.56 -19.58
CA GLY A 629 9.77 -20.99 -18.38
C GLY A 629 8.70 -21.83 -17.69
N LYS A 630 8.35 -23.03 -18.14
CA LYS A 630 7.11 -23.70 -17.68
C LYS A 630 7.29 -24.57 -16.45
N ASP A 631 8.33 -25.40 -16.45
CA ASP A 631 8.64 -26.30 -15.36
C ASP A 631 9.58 -25.62 -14.35
N VAL A 632 9.28 -25.87 -13.06
CA VAL A 632 10.07 -25.37 -11.95
C VAL A 632 10.67 -26.56 -11.20
N LYS A 633 11.98 -26.48 -10.94
CA LYS A 633 12.67 -27.44 -10.09
C LYS A 633 13.34 -26.72 -8.94
N VAL A 634 13.19 -27.27 -7.75
CA VAL A 634 13.85 -26.80 -6.53
C VAL A 634 14.96 -27.79 -6.17
N HIS A 635 16.19 -27.33 -6.18
CA HIS A 635 17.35 -28.04 -5.67
C HIS A 635 17.53 -27.71 -4.20
N ILE A 636 17.72 -28.72 -3.36
CA ILE A 636 17.98 -28.53 -1.93
C ILE A 636 19.32 -29.15 -1.53
N LEU A 637 20.06 -28.43 -0.70
CA LEU A 637 21.25 -28.91 -0.03
C LEU A 637 21.17 -28.52 1.45
N THR A 638 21.52 -29.44 2.35
CA THR A 638 21.34 -29.26 3.79
C THR A 638 22.61 -29.57 4.58
N THR A 639 22.72 -28.99 5.77
CA THR A 639 23.60 -29.49 6.83
C THR A 639 22.96 -30.71 7.51
N GLU A 640 23.69 -31.39 8.39
CA GLU A 640 23.14 -32.48 9.22
C GLU A 640 21.91 -32.02 10.03
N ALA A 641 21.89 -30.78 10.50
CA ALA A 641 20.73 -30.21 11.20
C ALA A 641 19.52 -30.00 10.26
N GLY A 642 19.78 -29.54 9.03
CA GLY A 642 18.76 -29.26 8.02
C GLY A 642 18.09 -30.49 7.40
N VAL A 643 18.75 -31.66 7.43
CA VAL A 643 18.23 -32.93 6.86
C VAL A 643 16.82 -33.27 7.36
N LYS A 644 16.47 -32.86 8.58
CA LYS A 644 15.15 -33.10 9.19
C LYS A 644 13.98 -32.43 8.45
N ILE A 645 14.26 -31.38 7.67
CA ILE A 645 13.24 -30.66 6.89
C ILE A 645 12.92 -31.41 5.57
N VAL A 646 13.84 -32.24 5.08
CA VAL A 646 13.71 -32.89 3.76
C VAL A 646 12.44 -33.74 3.63
N PRO A 647 12.07 -34.62 4.59
CA PRO A 647 10.87 -35.45 4.45
C PRO A 647 9.57 -34.65 4.36
N ILE A 648 9.48 -33.52 5.06
CA ILE A 648 8.29 -32.67 5.00
C ILE A 648 8.26 -31.87 3.69
N LEU A 649 9.40 -31.35 3.22
CA LEU A 649 9.50 -30.69 1.92
C LEU A 649 9.07 -31.59 0.77
N THR A 650 9.51 -32.85 0.75
CA THR A 650 9.10 -33.81 -0.29
C THR A 650 7.59 -34.00 -0.31
N LYS A 651 6.93 -34.08 0.85
CA LYS A 651 5.46 -34.16 0.93
C LYS A 651 4.79 -32.90 0.41
N LEU A 652 5.32 -31.73 0.78
CA LEU A 652 4.78 -30.44 0.35
C LEU A 652 4.92 -30.21 -1.16
N VAL A 653 6.02 -30.64 -1.77
CA VAL A 653 6.20 -30.54 -3.23
C VAL A 653 5.27 -31.54 -3.95
N ASN A 654 5.16 -32.77 -3.46
CA ASN A 654 4.28 -33.77 -4.06
C ASN A 654 2.80 -33.34 -4.12
N ARG A 655 2.34 -32.54 -3.16
CA ARG A 655 0.96 -32.01 -3.15
C ARG A 655 0.67 -31.01 -4.27
N LEU A 656 1.71 -30.45 -4.90
CA LEU A 656 1.59 -29.46 -5.98
C LEU A 656 1.42 -30.13 -7.36
N ASN A 657 1.13 -31.44 -7.42
CA ASN A 657 0.75 -32.17 -8.63
C ASN A 657 1.69 -31.96 -9.83
N GLY A 658 3.00 -31.89 -9.58
CA GLY A 658 4.02 -31.77 -10.62
C GLY A 658 4.36 -30.34 -11.07
N LEU A 659 3.72 -29.31 -10.50
CA LEU A 659 4.07 -27.90 -10.78
C LEU A 659 5.47 -27.52 -10.29
N VAL A 660 5.96 -28.23 -9.27
CA VAL A 660 7.31 -28.13 -8.77
C VAL A 660 7.88 -29.54 -8.66
N SER A 661 9.13 -29.70 -9.11
CA SER A 661 9.92 -30.90 -8.86
C SER A 661 11.03 -30.62 -7.82
N LEU A 662 11.45 -31.64 -7.07
CA LEU A 662 12.43 -31.51 -6.00
C LEU A 662 13.65 -32.39 -6.29
N GLU A 663 14.85 -31.81 -6.16
CA GLU A 663 16.13 -32.51 -6.32
C GLU A 663 16.99 -32.31 -5.06
N ILE A 664 17.45 -33.40 -4.45
CA ILE A 664 18.13 -33.40 -3.14
C ILE A 664 19.60 -33.76 -3.35
N HIS A 665 20.50 -32.93 -2.80
CA HIS A 665 21.97 -33.03 -2.98
C HIS A 665 22.74 -33.41 -1.73
#